data_AF-A0A496W3R7-F1
#
_entry.id   AF-A0A496W3R7-F1
#
_cell.length_a   1.000
_cell.length_b   1.000
_cell.length_c   1.000
_cell.angle_alpha   90.00
_cell.angle_beta   90.00
_cell.angle_gamma   90.00
#
_symmetry.space_group_name_H-M   'P 1'
#
loop_
_entity.id
_entity.type
_entity.pdbx_description
1 polymer ?
#
loop_
_entity_poly.entity_id
_entity_poly.type
_entity_poly.pdbx_seq_one_letter_code
_entity_poly.pdbx_strand_id
1 'polypeptide(L)'
;MKKSKKVYRFALYGLSSSGKTCLLASLAMPRYPHALGYTCIWRAMEVSMPKHEVNKQNHYLIKLRRSKEWMTQAIENLYALQLPAPNPSNDEQFIFEYDFTASTHQTFRVELTDYSGELINPKISRDRLAKDMRNQIMEMDGIVVLAEAPFRDKWLHFQNEKDCDDHSYTDLYPLRQAFSLLRCENQTCAALDVPIALVFTKWDRYSDIDYLTHATEQRKLEEFMTASQPPPHKGLQDVLHYSVTEGNFKVFPVSALGACECIAVEQGKIERPKQVNPLNAFGLEDAFIWIAQRRDAIDLQNYQEQSHSVIFPRCKETGLDLLNRFPKASKEAKEIKTLLQACEKAKYSRILYTVFGLIVFWLVAETSLDLKSYQQHLVAANNEHATHQELDRAEKWLTSYIAAPYYRHLISHAFLSHSEAEKLLTDLQNHRETFLWGPVEEALAVNLSAALSPAQAYLKYYPYGQHAKAAHDIKLRSEIQTAQRKYEETLRKIAFVVQKNLQNSIQLSELLEVLRELPQQPEAETDSLRQERIALEQHVSDQLTYLKDQQDWKQFLLQIDHIMQSGNFLAAGQMLSLRPPNKRLNSLKETFKTIVMQRFEKQVNLALTDKKLLEQVSEYLKAYAQLPGDLKTPVHQSKVADWQHQLSERQDEIWYEAARTHLDIKHINQYLQKAPLKTMKKEIHDYKVYLESTSGIMLNQLHLKFAQIHWEHINDKDNIVTLLLNAREVIKSNKVNAEAHTSTDVIGISPDFSAKPSDILTIEIQVVNKDLFFDDDYGHVKAEIPLSELAEATNGYKLSLRTDKGVKTGTAFIEIENYPQEPVLPVWHK
;
A
#
# COMPACT_ATOMS: atom_id res chain seq x y z
N MET A 1 1.45 2.37 34.82
CA MET A 1 1.05 2.47 33.40
C MET A 1 2.15 3.21 32.64
N LYS A 2 2.71 2.61 31.57
CA LYS A 2 3.64 3.30 30.66
C LYS A 2 2.91 4.52 30.06
N LYS A 3 3.48 5.71 30.17
CA LYS A 3 2.95 6.92 29.52
C LYS A 3 2.92 6.69 28.01
N SER A 4 1.74 6.69 27.41
CA SER A 4 1.61 6.69 25.96
C SER A 4 2.19 8.00 25.43
N LYS A 5 3.19 7.95 24.54
CA LYS A 5 3.73 9.14 23.86
C LYS A 5 2.87 9.41 22.63
N LYS A 6 2.55 10.68 22.33
CA LYS A 6 1.86 11.08 21.09
C LYS A 6 2.65 10.59 19.88
N VAL A 7 1.94 10.04 18.90
CA VAL A 7 2.42 9.76 17.55
C VAL A 7 1.92 10.91 16.68
N TYR A 8 2.81 11.66 16.04
CA TYR A 8 2.48 12.75 15.13
C TYR A 8 2.33 12.19 13.72
N ARG A 9 1.20 12.44 13.06
CA ARG A 9 0.95 11.95 11.69
C ARG A 9 1.27 13.02 10.67
N PHE A 10 2.28 12.78 9.85
CA PHE A 10 2.69 13.72 8.80
C PHE A 10 2.44 13.15 7.41
N ALA A 11 1.96 13.99 6.51
CA ALA A 11 1.82 13.68 5.09
C ALA A 11 3.01 14.22 4.30
N LEU A 12 3.59 13.39 3.43
CA LEU A 12 4.67 13.78 2.53
C LEU A 12 4.14 13.86 1.08
N TYR A 13 4.20 15.06 0.50
CA TYR A 13 3.82 15.33 -0.88
C TYR A 13 5.00 15.81 -1.72
N GLY A 14 4.98 15.52 -3.02
CA GLY A 14 5.97 16.00 -3.98
C GLY A 14 5.77 15.36 -5.34
N LEU A 15 6.27 16.00 -6.41
CA LEU A 15 6.22 15.43 -7.76
C LEU A 15 7.07 14.16 -7.86
N SER A 16 6.92 13.43 -8.96
CA SER A 16 7.87 12.36 -9.32
C SER A 16 9.28 12.94 -9.39
N SER A 17 10.27 12.15 -8.95
CA SER A 17 11.70 12.53 -8.90
C SER A 17 12.08 13.64 -7.91
N SER A 18 11.13 14.22 -7.17
CA SER A 18 11.38 15.29 -6.18
C SER A 18 12.26 14.89 -4.98
N GLY A 19 12.68 13.63 -4.92
CA GLY A 19 13.54 13.08 -3.87
C GLY A 19 12.80 12.52 -2.65
N LYS A 20 11.50 12.22 -2.72
CA LYS A 20 10.72 11.62 -1.60
C LYS A 20 11.38 10.35 -1.06
N THR A 21 11.60 9.35 -1.93
CA THR A 21 12.20 8.07 -1.56
C THR A 21 13.62 8.24 -1.02
N CYS A 22 14.42 9.13 -1.63
CA CYS A 22 15.76 9.45 -1.15
C CYS A 22 15.72 10.06 0.25
N LEU A 23 14.86 11.05 0.49
CA LEU A 23 14.69 11.69 1.81
C LEU A 23 14.32 10.67 2.89
N LEU A 24 13.34 9.82 2.61
CA LEU A 24 12.86 8.78 3.52
C LEU A 24 13.95 7.75 3.85
N ALA A 25 14.71 7.31 2.85
CA ALA A 25 15.82 6.38 3.04
C ALA A 25 17.00 7.03 3.79
N SER A 26 17.36 8.28 3.47
CA SER A 26 18.44 9.01 4.16
C SER A 26 18.13 9.26 5.64
N LEU A 27 16.86 9.44 6.01
CA LEU A 27 16.43 9.51 7.42
C LEU A 27 16.67 8.20 8.19
N ALA A 28 16.69 7.06 7.49
CA ALA A 28 16.92 5.73 8.03
C ALA A 28 18.38 5.25 7.97
N MET A 29 19.25 5.98 7.25
CA MET A 29 20.67 5.63 7.08
C MET A 29 21.59 6.36 8.07
N PRO A 30 22.78 5.81 8.35
CA PRO A 30 23.84 6.52 9.06
C PRO A 30 24.26 7.79 8.31
N ARG A 31 24.33 8.89 9.02
CA ARG A 31 24.68 10.22 8.49
C ARG A 31 25.51 11.00 9.50
N TYR A 32 26.22 12.03 9.03
CA TYR A 32 26.91 12.92 9.95
C TYR A 32 25.93 13.62 10.91
N PRO A 33 26.36 13.91 12.15
CA PRO A 33 25.50 14.58 13.12
C PRO A 33 25.04 15.94 12.61
N HIS A 34 23.75 16.25 12.81
CA HIS A 34 23.21 17.57 12.55
C HIS A 34 23.90 18.63 13.43
N ALA A 35 24.22 19.82 12.89
CA ALA A 35 24.96 20.85 13.63
C ALA A 35 24.27 21.30 14.93
N LEU A 36 22.93 21.28 14.94
CA LEU A 36 22.11 21.59 16.13
C LEU A 36 21.92 20.39 17.09
N GLY A 37 22.55 19.24 16.83
CA GLY A 37 22.40 18.02 17.64
C GLY A 37 21.08 17.27 17.42
N TYR A 38 20.38 17.56 16.32
CA TYR A 38 19.17 16.83 15.94
C TYR A 38 19.52 15.41 15.49
N THR A 39 18.65 14.46 15.81
CA THR A 39 18.80 13.07 15.38
C THR A 39 17.46 12.51 14.92
N CYS A 40 17.52 11.49 14.06
CA CYS A 40 16.35 10.72 13.67
C CYS A 40 16.72 9.25 13.55
N ILE A 41 15.89 8.39 14.13
CA ILE A 41 16.04 6.94 14.12
C ILE A 41 14.79 6.33 13.49
N TRP A 42 14.98 5.52 12.44
CA TRP A 42 13.90 4.75 11.84
C TRP A 42 13.50 3.58 12.73
N ARG A 43 12.19 3.42 12.99
CA ARG A 43 11.64 2.32 13.77
C ARG A 43 11.17 1.19 12.83
N ALA A 44 12.09 0.31 12.46
CA ALA A 44 11.73 -0.90 11.73
C ALA A 44 10.91 -1.84 12.63
N MET A 45 9.57 -1.76 12.57
CA MET A 45 8.69 -2.64 13.35
C MET A 45 8.90 -4.12 12.97
N GLU A 46 8.95 -4.99 13.97
CA GLU A 46 8.87 -6.45 13.78
C GLU A 46 7.40 -6.85 13.67
N VAL A 47 6.94 -7.12 12.46
CA VAL A 47 5.54 -7.52 12.20
C VAL A 47 5.47 -9.04 12.10
N SER A 48 4.91 -9.70 13.11
CA SER A 48 4.57 -11.13 13.05
C SER A 48 3.25 -11.32 12.29
N MET A 49 3.22 -12.29 11.36
CA MET A 49 2.05 -12.50 10.50
C MET A 49 0.84 -12.98 11.31
N PRO A 50 -0.35 -12.34 11.17
CA PRO A 50 -1.59 -12.89 11.69
C PRO A 50 -1.93 -14.17 10.93
N LYS A 51 -2.16 -15.27 11.66
CA LYS A 51 -2.35 -16.61 11.07
C LYS A 51 -3.72 -16.83 10.42
N HIS A 52 -4.72 -15.95 10.62
CA HIS A 52 -6.07 -16.07 10.04
C HIS A 52 -6.74 -14.70 9.77
N GLU A 53 -7.66 -14.72 8.79
CA GLU A 53 -8.61 -13.68 8.29
C GLU A 53 -8.15 -12.22 8.20
N VAL A 54 -8.15 -11.65 6.99
CA VAL A 54 -7.82 -10.24 6.74
C VAL A 54 -8.91 -9.31 7.31
N ASN A 55 -8.71 -8.77 8.51
CA ASN A 55 -9.48 -7.64 9.06
C ASN A 55 -8.77 -6.29 8.76
N LYS A 56 -9.36 -5.14 9.14
CA LYS A 56 -8.74 -3.80 8.94
C LYS A 56 -7.36 -3.65 9.62
N GLN A 57 -7.14 -4.29 10.76
CA GLN A 57 -5.83 -4.31 11.43
C GLN A 57 -4.79 -5.09 10.61
N ASN A 58 -5.18 -6.17 9.97
CA ASN A 58 -4.30 -6.95 9.10
C ASN A 58 -3.89 -6.17 7.86
N HIS A 59 -4.77 -5.31 7.32
CA HIS A 59 -4.41 -4.42 6.21
C HIS A 59 -3.35 -3.38 6.59
N TYR A 60 -3.44 -2.79 7.80
CA TYR A 60 -2.42 -1.88 8.31
C TYR A 60 -1.06 -2.59 8.51
N LEU A 61 -1.06 -3.79 9.08
CA LEU A 61 0.16 -4.59 9.26
C LEU A 61 0.81 -5.02 7.94
N ILE A 62 0.00 -5.37 6.93
CA ILE A 62 0.49 -5.66 5.57
C ILE A 62 1.13 -4.41 4.95
N LYS A 63 0.51 -3.23 5.07
CA LYS A 63 1.08 -1.95 4.61
C LYS A 63 2.42 -1.66 5.26
N LEU A 64 2.53 -1.82 6.58
CA LEU A 64 3.78 -1.61 7.32
C LEU A 64 4.89 -2.56 6.85
N ARG A 65 4.57 -3.83 6.62
CA ARG A 65 5.55 -4.81 6.12
C ARG A 65 6.06 -4.43 4.73
N ARG A 66 5.17 -4.09 3.80
CA ARG A 66 5.55 -3.64 2.44
C ARG A 66 6.37 -2.36 2.49
N SER A 67 6.00 -1.41 3.36
CA SER A 67 6.76 -0.18 3.58
C SER A 67 8.17 -0.48 4.07
N LYS A 68 8.35 -1.45 4.98
CA LYS A 68 9.67 -1.90 5.45
C LYS A 68 10.49 -2.57 4.35
N GLU A 69 9.89 -3.47 3.57
CA GLU A 69 10.56 -4.14 2.44
C GLU A 69 11.03 -3.12 1.41
N TRP A 70 10.16 -2.17 1.04
CA TRP A 70 10.47 -1.07 0.14
C TRP A 70 11.59 -0.16 0.65
N MET A 71 11.51 0.24 1.93
CA MET A 71 12.55 1.08 2.55
C MET A 71 13.90 0.37 2.60
N THR A 72 13.92 -0.91 2.97
CA THR A 72 15.15 -1.72 3.00
C THR A 72 15.80 -1.76 1.61
N GLN A 73 15.01 -2.00 0.56
CA GLN A 73 15.53 -1.99 -0.83
C GLN A 73 16.06 -0.62 -1.24
N ALA A 74 15.37 0.48 -0.87
CA ALA A 74 15.83 1.82 -1.16
C ALA A 74 17.17 2.15 -0.47
N ILE A 75 17.33 1.73 0.78
CA ILE A 75 18.59 1.85 1.54
C ILE A 75 19.71 1.02 0.89
N GLU A 76 19.43 -0.22 0.51
CA GLU A 76 20.40 -1.09 -0.18
C GLU A 76 20.86 -0.50 -1.51
N ASN A 77 19.94 0.05 -2.31
CA ASN A 77 20.27 0.72 -3.56
C ASN A 77 21.20 1.92 -3.31
N LEU A 78 20.90 2.75 -2.31
CA LEU A 78 21.77 3.88 -1.95
C LEU A 78 23.15 3.43 -1.50
N TYR A 79 23.26 2.39 -0.67
CA TYR A 79 24.56 1.81 -0.31
C TYR A 79 25.35 1.30 -1.52
N ALA A 80 24.65 0.78 -2.54
CA ALA A 80 25.24 0.36 -3.80
C ALA A 80 25.55 1.52 -4.78
N LEU A 81 25.41 2.78 -4.33
CA LEU A 81 25.57 3.99 -5.17
C LEU A 81 24.59 4.02 -6.37
N GLN A 82 23.42 3.42 -6.19
CA GLN A 82 22.31 3.42 -7.15
C GLN A 82 21.15 4.27 -6.62
N LEU A 83 20.38 4.87 -7.53
CA LEU A 83 19.17 5.60 -7.16
C LEU A 83 18.05 4.61 -6.77
N PRO A 84 17.28 4.88 -5.70
CA PRO A 84 16.08 4.12 -5.39
C PRO A 84 15.08 4.18 -6.54
N ALA A 85 14.36 3.09 -6.77
CA ALA A 85 13.24 3.10 -7.70
C ALA A 85 12.16 4.08 -7.23
N PRO A 86 11.47 4.80 -8.14
CA PRO A 86 10.33 5.60 -7.77
C PRO A 86 9.21 4.71 -7.20
N ASN A 87 8.44 5.25 -6.25
CA ASN A 87 7.30 4.52 -5.69
C ASN A 87 6.31 4.13 -6.80
N PRO A 88 5.74 2.92 -6.77
CA PRO A 88 4.76 2.48 -7.76
C PRO A 88 3.53 3.40 -7.78
N SER A 89 3.05 3.76 -8.97
CA SER A 89 1.96 4.70 -9.23
C SER A 89 0.54 4.19 -8.85
N ASN A 90 0.45 3.08 -8.13
CA ASN A 90 -0.82 2.47 -7.73
C ASN A 90 -1.32 3.14 -6.43
N ASP A 91 -2.61 3.03 -6.09
CA ASP A 91 -3.26 3.61 -4.89
C ASP A 91 -2.69 3.09 -3.52
N GLU A 92 -1.49 2.50 -3.49
CA GLU A 92 -0.82 1.99 -2.30
C GLU A 92 -0.02 3.10 -1.59
N GLN A 93 -0.54 3.56 -0.46
CA GLN A 93 0.15 4.47 0.46
C GLN A 93 1.13 3.71 1.36
N PHE A 94 2.37 4.19 1.44
CA PHE A 94 3.40 3.68 2.35
C PHE A 94 3.44 4.47 3.66
N ILE A 95 3.70 3.77 4.77
CA ILE A 95 3.72 4.34 6.12
C ILE A 95 5.04 4.00 6.80
N PHE A 96 5.70 5.02 7.36
CA PHE A 96 7.02 4.90 7.97
C PHE A 96 7.04 5.56 9.35
N GLU A 97 7.63 4.90 10.36
CA GLU A 97 7.75 5.46 11.71
C GLU A 97 9.19 5.87 12.03
N TYR A 98 9.36 7.09 12.57
CA TYR A 98 10.64 7.63 12.98
C TYR A 98 10.54 8.28 14.37
N ASP A 99 11.62 8.21 15.14
CA ASP A 99 11.78 9.00 16.36
C ASP A 99 12.77 10.13 16.07
N PHE A 100 12.26 11.37 15.98
CA PHE A 100 13.07 12.59 15.84
C PHE A 100 13.40 13.17 17.21
N THR A 101 14.66 13.48 17.48
CA THR A 101 15.07 14.10 18.75
C THR A 101 15.66 15.48 18.50
N ALA A 102 15.07 16.48 19.14
CA ALA A 102 15.56 17.86 19.11
C ALA A 102 16.73 18.09 20.07
N SER A 103 17.38 19.25 19.95
CA SER A 103 18.50 19.68 20.82
C SER A 103 18.15 19.74 22.30
N THR A 104 16.86 19.89 22.62
CA THR A 104 16.32 19.88 23.99
C THR A 104 16.17 18.46 24.57
N HIS A 105 16.61 17.42 23.85
CA HIS A 105 16.37 16.00 24.13
C HIS A 105 14.89 15.59 24.12
N GLN A 106 14.00 16.44 23.61
CA GLN A 106 12.62 16.08 23.35
C GLN A 106 12.55 15.18 22.11
N THR A 107 11.94 14.00 22.26
CA THR A 107 11.75 13.04 21.17
C THR A 107 10.30 13.04 20.69
N PHE A 108 10.11 13.29 19.40
CA PHE A 108 8.85 13.24 18.68
C PHE A 108 8.77 11.93 17.90
N ARG A 109 7.73 11.15 18.17
CA ARG A 109 7.44 9.96 17.37
C ARG A 109 6.56 10.36 16.20
N VAL A 110 7.06 10.17 14.99
CA VAL A 110 6.40 10.61 13.76
C VAL A 110 6.06 9.40 12.90
N GLU A 111 4.80 9.33 12.47
CA GLU A 111 4.28 8.44 11.43
C GLU A 111 4.17 9.24 10.14
N LEU A 112 4.96 8.89 9.12
CA LEU A 112 5.01 9.54 7.82
C LEU A 112 4.28 8.71 6.78
N THR A 113 3.31 9.32 6.11
CA THR A 113 2.61 8.71 4.98
C THR A 113 3.09 9.34 3.67
N ASP A 114 3.61 8.52 2.76
CA ASP A 114 4.04 8.96 1.42
C ASP A 114 2.84 8.98 0.46
N TYR A 115 2.47 10.17 0.01
CA TYR A 115 1.44 10.37 -1.00
C TYR A 115 2.10 10.54 -2.37
N SER A 116 2.23 9.43 -3.09
CA SER A 116 2.76 9.39 -4.44
C SER A 116 1.62 9.37 -5.47
N GLY A 117 1.62 10.32 -6.42
CA GLY A 117 0.73 10.29 -7.60
C GLY A 117 -0.73 10.76 -7.43
N GLU A 118 -1.27 10.84 -6.20
CA GLU A 118 -2.68 11.24 -5.97
C GLU A 118 -3.00 12.68 -6.45
N LEU A 119 -2.02 13.59 -6.39
CA LEU A 119 -2.19 15.01 -6.77
C LEU A 119 -2.31 15.23 -8.29
N ILE A 120 -2.03 14.21 -9.11
CA ILE A 120 -1.98 14.32 -10.58
C ILE A 120 -2.81 13.19 -11.21
N ASN A 121 -3.83 12.67 -10.53
CA ASN A 121 -4.72 11.67 -11.13
C ASN A 121 -5.77 12.38 -12.02
N PRO A 122 -5.67 12.29 -13.37
CA PRO A 122 -6.60 12.98 -14.27
C PRO A 122 -8.03 12.42 -14.22
N LYS A 123 -8.25 11.29 -13.52
CA LYS A 123 -9.55 10.63 -13.43
C LYS A 123 -10.46 11.18 -12.31
N ILE A 124 -9.95 12.02 -11.41
CA ILE A 124 -10.71 12.60 -10.30
C ILE A 124 -11.12 14.03 -10.65
N SER A 125 -12.39 14.39 -10.44
CA SER A 125 -12.85 15.77 -10.64
C SER A 125 -12.18 16.72 -9.65
N ARG A 126 -11.91 17.96 -10.07
CA ARG A 126 -11.20 18.97 -9.24
C ARG A 126 -11.86 19.19 -7.87
N ASP A 127 -13.19 19.26 -7.82
CA ASP A 127 -13.93 19.47 -6.56
C ASP A 127 -13.82 18.28 -5.60
N ARG A 128 -13.80 17.05 -6.15
CA ARG A 128 -13.63 15.84 -5.34
C ARG A 128 -12.20 15.73 -4.82
N LEU A 129 -11.20 16.02 -5.66
CA LEU A 129 -9.79 16.08 -5.27
C LEU A 129 -9.57 17.10 -4.15
N ALA A 130 -10.16 18.30 -4.27
CA ALA A 130 -10.07 19.34 -3.25
C ALA A 130 -10.66 18.89 -1.89
N LYS A 131 -11.82 18.22 -1.92
CA LYS A 131 -12.49 17.72 -0.72
C LYS A 131 -11.72 16.58 -0.08
N ASP A 132 -11.24 15.63 -0.87
CA ASP A 132 -10.48 14.47 -0.38
C ASP A 132 -9.13 14.93 0.19
N MET A 133 -8.42 15.84 -0.47
CA MET A 133 -7.19 16.46 0.06
C MET A 133 -7.45 17.21 1.36
N ARG A 134 -8.51 18.02 1.47
CA ARG A 134 -8.82 18.71 2.73
C ARG A 134 -9.11 17.74 3.87
N ASN A 135 -9.90 16.69 3.60
CA ASN A 135 -10.21 15.68 4.61
C ASN A 135 -8.93 14.97 5.08
N GLN A 136 -8.07 14.57 4.14
CA GLN A 136 -6.78 13.97 4.47
C GLN A 136 -5.91 14.92 5.32
N ILE A 137 -5.79 16.18 4.92
CA ILE A 137 -5.00 17.19 5.63
C ILE A 137 -5.53 17.42 7.06
N MET A 138 -6.84 17.45 7.24
CA MET A 138 -7.46 17.59 8.57
C MET A 138 -7.17 16.42 9.51
N GLU A 139 -6.87 15.24 8.98
CA GLU A 139 -6.49 14.06 9.78
C GLU A 139 -5.00 14.04 10.15
N MET A 140 -4.19 14.93 9.56
CA MET A 140 -2.74 14.99 9.77
C MET A 140 -2.37 16.06 10.80
N ASP A 141 -1.34 15.77 11.59
CA ASP A 141 -0.73 16.73 12.52
C ASP A 141 0.18 17.74 11.80
N GLY A 142 0.57 17.46 10.55
CA GLY A 142 1.43 18.32 9.75
C GLY A 142 1.69 17.81 8.33
N ILE A 143 2.19 18.68 7.47
CA ILE A 143 2.41 18.39 6.05
C ILE A 143 3.82 18.81 5.63
N VAL A 144 4.49 17.96 4.86
CA VAL A 144 5.76 18.24 4.21
C VAL A 144 5.55 18.21 2.70
N VAL A 145 5.89 19.31 2.03
CA VAL A 145 5.83 19.43 0.57
C VAL A 145 7.24 19.54 0.02
N LEU A 146 7.62 18.66 -0.90
CA LEU A 146 8.94 18.66 -1.53
C LEU A 146 8.90 19.37 -2.89
N ALA A 147 9.87 20.27 -3.11
CA ALA A 147 10.13 20.90 -4.39
C ALA A 147 11.63 20.89 -4.69
N GLU A 148 12.03 20.54 -5.91
CA GLU A 148 13.46 20.45 -6.27
C GLU A 148 14.09 21.84 -6.39
N ALA A 149 15.30 22.00 -5.84
CA ALA A 149 16.11 23.20 -6.04
C ALA A 149 16.64 23.28 -7.49
N PRO A 150 16.70 24.48 -8.08
CA PRO A 150 17.30 24.67 -9.39
C PRO A 150 18.84 24.58 -9.33
N PHE A 151 19.48 24.32 -10.47
CA PHE A 151 20.94 24.42 -10.59
C PHE A 151 21.39 25.88 -10.56
N ARG A 152 22.43 26.19 -9.76
CA ARG A 152 22.97 27.55 -9.58
C ARG A 152 23.34 28.22 -10.92
N ASP A 153 24.03 27.49 -11.79
CA ASP A 153 24.58 28.02 -13.04
C ASP A 153 23.47 28.38 -14.06
N LYS A 154 22.40 27.58 -14.12
CA LYS A 154 21.22 27.84 -14.98
C LYS A 154 20.38 29.04 -14.53
N TRP A 155 20.48 29.44 -13.26
CA TRP A 155 19.73 30.59 -12.72
C TRP A 155 20.48 31.92 -12.90
N LEU A 156 21.81 31.91 -12.91
CA LEU A 156 22.64 33.12 -13.03
C LEU A 156 23.13 33.40 -14.46
N HIS A 157 23.31 32.37 -15.30
CA HIS A 157 23.77 32.54 -16.68
C HIS A 157 23.07 31.55 -17.63
N PHE A 158 22.29 32.07 -18.58
CA PHE A 158 21.92 31.33 -19.78
C PHE A 158 23.17 31.17 -20.68
N GLN A 159 24.17 30.38 -20.27
CA GLN A 159 25.13 29.75 -21.20
C GLN A 159 26.12 28.83 -20.47
N ASN A 160 26.25 27.65 -21.09
CA ASN A 160 27.39 26.73 -21.15
C ASN A 160 27.63 25.70 -20.03
N GLU A 161 27.42 24.45 -20.46
CA GLU A 161 28.27 23.27 -20.27
C GLU A 161 28.60 22.82 -18.85
N LYS A 162 27.67 22.03 -18.29
CA LYS A 162 27.97 20.81 -17.51
C LYS A 162 26.70 19.99 -17.25
N ASP A 163 25.93 19.65 -18.29
CA ASP A 163 24.62 19.04 -18.06
C ASP A 163 24.59 17.50 -18.08
N CYS A 164 23.96 16.99 -17.04
CA CYS A 164 23.42 15.65 -16.90
C CYS A 164 21.96 15.70 -17.34
N ASP A 165 21.76 15.57 -18.65
CA ASP A 165 20.50 15.50 -19.39
C ASP A 165 19.64 16.77 -19.51
N ASP A 166 18.92 16.79 -20.64
CA ASP A 166 17.95 17.73 -21.22
C ASP A 166 16.75 18.10 -20.31
N HIS A 167 16.82 17.81 -19.02
CA HIS A 167 15.73 18.04 -18.08
C HIS A 167 15.68 19.51 -17.64
N SER A 168 14.94 20.30 -18.42
CA SER A 168 14.35 21.54 -17.96
C SER A 168 13.68 21.31 -16.60
N TYR A 169 13.93 22.21 -15.65
CA TYR A 169 13.16 22.42 -14.43
C TYR A 169 11.82 21.66 -14.35
N THR A 170 11.64 20.79 -13.35
CA THR A 170 10.36 20.10 -13.16
C THR A 170 9.26 21.13 -12.90
N ASP A 171 8.27 21.20 -13.80
CA ASP A 171 7.18 22.17 -13.68
C ASP A 171 6.42 21.97 -12.35
N LEU A 172 6.51 22.94 -11.45
CA LEU A 172 5.81 22.94 -10.16
C LEU A 172 4.33 23.34 -10.29
N TYR A 173 3.87 23.70 -11.48
CA TYR A 173 2.49 24.07 -11.75
C TYR A 173 1.47 23.03 -11.25
N PRO A 174 1.66 21.71 -11.41
CA PRO A 174 0.70 20.71 -10.91
C PRO A 174 0.58 20.73 -9.38
N LEU A 175 1.69 20.86 -8.64
CA LEU A 175 1.67 21.01 -7.18
C LEU A 175 0.94 22.31 -6.79
N ARG A 176 1.30 23.42 -7.44
CA ARG A 176 0.65 24.71 -7.20
C ARG A 176 -0.85 24.62 -7.43
N GLN A 177 -1.28 23.97 -8.51
CA GLN A 177 -2.69 23.78 -8.83
C GLN A 177 -3.39 22.93 -7.79
N ALA A 178 -2.82 21.79 -7.39
CA ALA A 178 -3.42 20.91 -6.39
C ALA A 178 -3.60 21.63 -5.04
N PHE A 179 -2.58 22.33 -4.55
CA PHE A 179 -2.69 23.08 -3.29
C PHE A 179 -3.54 24.35 -3.43
N SER A 180 -3.68 24.93 -4.62
CA SER A 180 -4.60 26.06 -4.83
C SER A 180 -6.06 25.66 -4.62
N LEU A 181 -6.42 24.38 -4.83
CA LEU A 181 -7.75 23.85 -4.54
C LEU A 181 -8.09 23.83 -3.04
N LEU A 182 -7.07 23.90 -2.17
CA LEU A 182 -7.28 24.10 -0.73
C LEU A 182 -7.76 25.52 -0.40
N ARG A 183 -7.83 26.42 -1.38
CA ARG A 183 -8.44 27.73 -1.29
C ARG A 183 -9.77 27.64 -2.05
N CYS A 184 -10.91 27.69 -1.33
CA CYS A 184 -12.23 27.64 -1.97
C CYS A 184 -12.40 28.87 -2.89
N GLU A 185 -13.00 28.71 -4.07
CA GLU A 185 -13.21 29.78 -5.07
C GLU A 185 -13.94 31.03 -4.53
N ASN A 186 -14.67 30.90 -3.41
CA ASN A 186 -15.50 31.97 -2.82
C ASN A 186 -15.08 32.44 -1.40
N GLN A 187 -13.85 32.19 -0.93
CA GLN A 187 -13.35 32.64 0.40
C GLN A 187 -14.16 32.18 1.64
N THR A 188 -15.12 31.25 1.51
CA THR A 188 -15.98 30.79 2.62
C THR A 188 -15.35 29.71 3.52
N CYS A 189 -14.16 29.22 3.19
CA CYS A 189 -13.50 28.13 3.91
C CYS A 189 -12.39 28.72 4.80
N ALA A 190 -12.44 28.40 6.11
CA ALA A 190 -11.43 28.86 7.07
C ALA A 190 -10.03 28.35 6.68
N ALA A 191 -9.00 29.16 6.94
CA ALA A 191 -7.61 28.74 6.81
C ALA A 191 -7.34 27.52 7.69
N LEU A 192 -6.49 26.60 7.21
CA LEU A 192 -6.19 25.37 7.92
C LEU A 192 -5.27 25.63 9.11
N ASP A 193 -5.63 25.10 10.27
CA ASP A 193 -4.79 25.18 11.48
C ASP A 193 -3.88 23.95 11.61
N VAL A 194 -3.10 23.72 10.54
CA VAL A 194 -2.16 22.61 10.40
C VAL A 194 -0.80 23.16 9.93
N PRO A 195 0.33 22.79 10.57
CA PRO A 195 1.65 23.23 10.14
C PRO A 195 2.08 22.60 8.81
N ILE A 196 2.58 23.43 7.90
CA ILE A 196 3.08 23.02 6.58
C ILE A 196 4.53 23.46 6.41
N ALA A 197 5.41 22.51 6.10
CA ALA A 197 6.79 22.79 5.70
C ALA A 197 6.95 22.61 4.18
N LEU A 198 7.49 23.61 3.51
CA LEU A 198 7.97 23.48 2.12
C LEU A 198 9.48 23.23 2.14
N VAL A 199 9.89 22.06 1.66
CA VAL A 199 11.27 21.59 1.66
C VAL A 199 11.83 21.69 0.26
N PHE A 200 12.89 22.48 0.12
CA PHE A 200 13.67 22.60 -1.11
C PHE A 200 14.70 21.48 -1.14
N THR A 201 14.37 20.40 -1.86
CA THR A 201 15.23 19.21 -1.95
C THR A 201 16.36 19.42 -2.96
N LYS A 202 17.43 18.62 -2.83
CA LYS A 202 18.61 18.70 -3.71
C LYS A 202 19.27 20.09 -3.66
N TRP A 203 19.27 20.72 -2.48
CA TRP A 203 19.82 22.06 -2.27
C TRP A 203 21.30 22.20 -2.64
N ASP A 204 22.02 21.07 -2.69
CA ASP A 204 23.40 20.96 -3.20
C ASP A 204 23.55 21.37 -4.68
N ARG A 205 22.46 21.41 -5.46
CA ARG A 205 22.46 21.94 -6.83
C ARG A 205 22.56 23.47 -6.89
N TYR A 206 22.06 24.15 -5.86
CA TYR A 206 22.00 25.61 -5.80
C TYR A 206 23.16 26.20 -4.97
N SER A 207 23.57 25.52 -3.91
CA SER A 207 24.53 26.03 -2.94
C SER A 207 25.66 25.03 -2.69
N ASP A 208 26.89 25.53 -2.63
CA ASP A 208 27.98 24.83 -1.94
C ASP A 208 27.66 24.87 -0.44
N ILE A 209 27.07 23.78 0.06
CA ILE A 209 26.45 23.72 1.39
C ILE A 209 27.50 23.95 2.49
N ASP A 210 27.26 24.96 3.34
CA ASP A 210 27.95 25.09 4.62
C ASP A 210 27.31 24.19 5.69
N TYR A 211 27.89 23.01 5.86
CA TYR A 211 27.42 22.00 6.82
C TYR A 211 27.59 22.40 8.29
N LEU A 212 28.43 23.40 8.60
CA LEU A 212 28.66 23.84 9.98
C LEU A 212 27.63 24.88 10.41
N THR A 213 27.10 25.67 9.47
CA THR A 213 26.27 26.83 9.77
C THR A 213 24.92 26.79 9.05
N HIS A 214 23.95 26.04 9.61
CA HIS A 214 22.60 25.91 9.04
C HIS A 214 21.90 27.25 8.74
N ALA A 215 22.11 28.26 9.59
CA ALA A 215 21.53 29.59 9.40
C ALA A 215 22.01 30.29 8.12
N THR A 216 23.21 29.97 7.64
CA THR A 216 23.76 30.53 6.39
C THR A 216 22.97 30.00 5.18
N GLU A 217 22.69 28.71 5.14
CA GLU A 217 21.89 28.11 4.05
C GLU A 217 20.43 28.57 4.09
N GLN A 218 19.86 28.73 5.28
CA GLN A 218 18.52 29.31 5.42
C GLN A 218 18.46 30.74 4.85
N ARG A 219 19.48 31.57 5.10
CA ARG A 219 19.58 32.92 4.53
C ARG A 219 19.69 32.89 3.01
N LYS A 220 20.52 31.99 2.46
CA LYS A 220 20.62 31.80 0.99
C LYS A 220 19.27 31.43 0.36
N LEU A 221 18.47 30.59 1.03
CA LEU A 221 17.11 30.28 0.59
C LEU A 221 16.19 31.50 0.64
N GLU A 222 16.25 32.30 1.71
CA GLU A 222 15.47 33.54 1.83
C GLU A 222 15.83 34.56 0.75
N GLU A 223 17.12 34.73 0.46
CA GLU A 223 17.64 35.55 -0.64
C GLU A 223 17.14 35.02 -2.00
N PHE A 224 17.17 33.70 -2.21
CA PHE A 224 16.63 33.08 -3.42
C PHE A 224 15.13 33.36 -3.62
N MET A 225 14.33 33.30 -2.54
CA MET A 225 12.88 33.55 -2.61
C MET A 225 12.51 35.04 -2.77
N THR A 226 13.43 35.94 -2.46
CA THR A 226 13.26 37.40 -2.54
C THR A 226 14.02 38.03 -3.72
N ALA A 227 14.61 37.21 -4.59
CA ALA A 227 15.29 37.65 -5.79
C ALA A 227 14.38 38.51 -6.69
N SER A 228 14.99 39.46 -7.40
CA SER A 228 14.28 40.44 -8.25
C SER A 228 13.46 39.81 -9.36
N GLN A 229 13.85 38.64 -9.87
CA GLN A 229 13.00 37.77 -10.67
C GLN A 229 12.52 36.61 -9.79
N PRO A 230 11.21 36.52 -9.49
CA PRO A 230 10.71 35.51 -8.56
C PRO A 230 10.89 34.10 -9.15
N PRO A 231 11.45 33.14 -8.39
CA PRO A 231 11.59 31.77 -8.85
C PRO A 231 10.22 31.10 -9.01
N PRO A 232 10.09 30.03 -9.82
CA PRO A 232 8.79 29.37 -10.00
C PRO A 232 8.25 28.75 -8.70
N HIS A 233 9.13 28.47 -7.72
CA HIS A 233 8.75 28.08 -6.36
C HIS A 233 7.93 29.14 -5.61
N LYS A 234 8.07 30.43 -5.95
CA LYS A 234 7.39 31.52 -5.26
C LYS A 234 5.87 31.36 -5.31
N GLY A 235 5.33 30.98 -6.47
CA GLY A 235 3.90 30.72 -6.61
C GLY A 235 3.41 29.55 -5.75
N LEU A 236 4.21 28.51 -5.56
CA LEU A 236 3.88 27.40 -4.66
C LEU A 236 3.96 27.84 -3.19
N GLN A 237 5.02 28.58 -2.81
CA GLN A 237 5.18 29.14 -1.47
C GLN A 237 3.97 29.99 -1.08
N ASP A 238 3.55 30.91 -1.96
CA ASP A 238 2.44 31.82 -1.67
C ASP A 238 1.13 31.04 -1.49
N VAL A 239 0.85 30.07 -2.35
CA VAL A 239 -0.35 29.21 -2.21
C VAL A 239 -0.36 28.48 -0.87
N LEU A 240 0.77 27.88 -0.45
CA LEU A 240 0.85 27.16 0.82
C LEU A 240 0.76 28.09 2.02
N HIS A 241 1.49 29.21 2.00
CA HIS A 241 1.50 30.20 3.07
C HIS A 241 0.09 30.75 3.35
N TYR A 242 -0.66 31.09 2.30
CA TYR A 242 -2.01 31.60 2.43
C TYR A 242 -3.11 30.54 2.54
N SER A 243 -2.75 29.24 2.64
CA SER A 243 -3.71 28.16 2.90
C SER A 243 -3.83 27.82 4.38
N VAL A 244 -2.94 28.34 5.22
CA VAL A 244 -2.88 28.06 6.66
C VAL A 244 -2.97 29.33 7.49
N THR A 245 -3.27 29.18 8.78
CA THR A 245 -3.24 30.28 9.75
C THR A 245 -1.83 30.84 9.95
N GLU A 246 -1.72 32.07 10.43
CA GLU A 246 -0.45 32.78 10.56
C GLU A 246 0.55 31.99 11.44
N GLY A 247 1.81 31.94 10.98
CA GLY A 247 2.89 31.21 11.66
C GLY A 247 2.89 29.69 11.44
N ASN A 248 1.92 29.12 10.70
CA ASN A 248 1.86 27.68 10.41
C ASN A 248 2.54 27.27 9.10
N PHE A 249 3.35 28.14 8.50
CA PHE A 249 4.10 27.83 7.27
C PHE A 249 5.58 28.20 7.41
N LYS A 250 6.48 27.31 6.96
CA LYS A 250 7.92 27.59 6.91
C LYS A 250 8.62 26.86 5.75
N VAL A 251 9.71 27.44 5.25
CA VAL A 251 10.54 26.88 4.17
C VAL A 251 11.89 26.40 4.71
N PHE A 252 12.41 25.30 4.15
CA PHE A 252 13.67 24.69 4.58
C PHE A 252 14.54 24.24 3.39
N PRO A 253 15.84 24.55 3.37
CA PRO A 253 16.79 23.99 2.42
C PRO A 253 17.26 22.61 2.88
N VAL A 254 17.16 21.59 2.02
CA VAL A 254 17.51 20.20 2.37
C VAL A 254 18.27 19.53 1.22
N SER A 255 19.35 18.84 1.58
CA SER A 255 20.00 17.89 0.68
C SER A 255 20.07 16.54 1.37
N ALA A 256 19.20 15.62 0.95
CA ALA A 256 19.09 14.29 1.58
C ALA A 256 20.34 13.43 1.38
N LEU A 257 20.95 13.54 0.20
CA LEU A 257 22.09 12.73 -0.21
C LEU A 257 23.43 13.45 -0.07
N GLY A 258 23.41 14.78 0.17
CA GLY A 258 24.60 15.61 0.11
C GLY A 258 25.06 15.85 -1.33
N ALA A 259 26.32 16.23 -1.50
CA ALA A 259 26.90 16.50 -2.81
C ALA A 259 26.77 15.27 -3.75
N CYS A 260 26.10 15.48 -4.88
CA CYS A 260 25.94 14.47 -5.92
C CYS A 260 26.99 14.62 -7.04
N GLU A 261 27.22 13.53 -7.77
CA GLU A 261 27.97 13.48 -9.04
C GLU A 261 27.11 12.85 -10.12
N CYS A 262 27.39 13.18 -11.39
CA CYS A 262 26.74 12.53 -12.51
C CYS A 262 27.69 11.55 -13.18
N ILE A 263 27.18 10.36 -13.45
CA ILE A 263 27.88 9.33 -14.21
C ILE A 263 27.12 8.98 -15.48
N ALA A 264 27.84 8.72 -16.57
CA ALA A 264 27.25 8.18 -17.79
C ALA A 264 27.02 6.69 -17.63
N VAL A 265 25.80 6.24 -17.93
CA VAL A 265 25.39 4.84 -18.00
C VAL A 265 24.81 4.56 -19.39
N GLU A 266 24.66 3.28 -19.78
CA GLU A 266 24.15 2.89 -21.12
C GLU A 266 22.78 3.50 -21.47
N GLN A 267 22.01 3.94 -20.47
CA GLN A 267 20.66 4.49 -20.60
C GLN A 267 20.58 6.03 -20.41
N GLY A 268 21.72 6.74 -20.34
CA GLY A 268 21.75 8.20 -20.14
C GLY A 268 22.73 8.63 -19.05
N LYS A 269 22.54 9.81 -18.45
CA LYS A 269 23.32 10.26 -17.29
C LYS A 269 22.48 10.11 -16.02
N ILE A 270 23.05 9.51 -14.98
CA ILE A 270 22.39 9.40 -13.67
C ILE A 270 23.13 10.21 -12.62
N GLU A 271 22.38 10.92 -11.78
CA GLU A 271 22.88 11.64 -10.61
C GLU A 271 22.92 10.68 -9.42
N ARG A 272 24.07 10.57 -8.74
CA ARG A 272 24.25 9.71 -7.56
C ARG A 272 25.03 10.44 -6.45
N PRO A 273 24.87 10.07 -5.17
CA PRO A 273 25.66 10.64 -4.09
C PRO A 273 27.16 10.34 -4.27
N LYS A 274 28.03 11.29 -3.93
CA LYS A 274 29.48 11.06 -3.86
C LYS A 274 29.89 10.17 -2.68
N GLN A 275 29.08 10.14 -1.62
CA GLN A 275 29.36 9.43 -0.37
C GLN A 275 28.06 8.94 0.28
N VAL A 276 28.04 7.69 0.77
CA VAL A 276 26.82 7.05 1.35
C VAL A 276 27.01 6.40 2.73
N ASN A 277 28.23 6.40 3.29
CA ASN A 277 28.47 5.83 4.62
C ASN A 277 29.62 6.54 5.39
N PRO A 278 29.29 7.47 6.30
CA PRO A 278 27.97 8.04 6.54
C PRO A 278 27.57 9.01 5.41
N LEU A 279 26.26 9.19 5.18
CA LEU A 279 25.75 10.22 4.26
C LEU A 279 26.12 11.63 4.74
N ASN A 280 26.48 12.50 3.81
CA ASN A 280 26.69 13.93 4.08
C ASN A 280 25.41 14.75 3.84
N ALA A 281 24.34 14.33 4.51
CA ALA A 281 23.03 14.96 4.40
C ALA A 281 22.98 16.31 5.14
N PHE A 282 22.12 17.21 4.66
CA PHE A 282 21.92 18.54 5.24
C PHE A 282 20.42 18.81 5.47
N GLY A 283 20.09 19.31 6.66
CA GLY A 283 18.74 19.82 7.01
C GLY A 283 17.62 18.78 7.07
N LEU A 284 17.94 17.48 7.05
CA LEU A 284 16.94 16.40 6.95
C LEU A 284 15.89 16.41 8.07
N GLU A 285 16.30 16.74 9.29
CA GLU A 285 15.45 16.71 10.49
C GLU A 285 14.65 18.00 10.72
N ASP A 286 15.13 19.12 10.16
CA ASP A 286 14.70 20.48 10.51
C ASP A 286 13.18 20.67 10.32
N ALA A 287 12.66 20.27 9.16
CA ALA A 287 11.25 20.41 8.83
C ALA A 287 10.36 19.59 9.78
N PHE A 288 10.73 18.34 10.07
CA PHE A 288 9.92 17.43 10.88
C PHE A 288 9.85 17.86 12.34
N ILE A 289 10.98 18.29 12.90
CA ILE A 289 11.04 18.80 14.28
C ILE A 289 10.23 20.09 14.39
N TRP A 290 10.37 21.01 13.43
CA TRP A 290 9.62 22.26 13.45
C TRP A 290 8.10 22.02 13.36
N ILE A 291 7.65 21.12 12.47
CA ILE A 291 6.23 20.74 12.35
C ILE A 291 5.71 20.20 13.69
N ALA A 292 6.42 19.26 14.32
CA ALA A 292 5.99 18.67 15.58
C ALA A 292 5.89 19.70 16.71
N GLN A 293 6.89 20.57 16.83
CA GLN A 293 6.88 21.68 17.79
C GLN A 293 5.75 22.66 17.53
N ARG A 294 5.48 22.97 16.26
CA ARG A 294 4.40 23.90 15.90
C ARG A 294 3.02 23.30 16.17
N ARG A 295 2.82 22.00 15.93
CA ARG A 295 1.58 21.30 16.30
C ARG A 295 1.34 21.36 17.81
N ASP A 296 2.37 21.14 18.61
CA ASP A 296 2.26 21.25 20.07
C ASP A 296 1.93 22.68 20.52
N ALA A 297 2.48 23.71 19.85
CA ALA A 297 2.14 25.11 20.12
C ALA A 297 0.69 25.44 19.78
N ILE A 298 0.16 24.92 18.65
CA ILE A 298 -1.24 25.05 18.26
C ILE A 298 -2.15 24.38 19.31
N ASP A 299 -1.82 23.16 19.73
CA ASP A 299 -2.62 22.45 20.74
C ASP A 299 -2.60 23.17 22.10
N LEU A 300 -1.46 23.79 22.47
CA LEU A 300 -1.35 24.62 23.66
C LEU A 300 -2.20 25.89 23.58
N GLN A 301 -2.18 26.59 22.44
CA GLN A 301 -3.01 27.78 22.22
C GLN A 301 -4.50 27.42 22.31
N ASN A 302 -4.93 26.35 21.65
CA ASN A 302 -6.30 25.85 21.74
C ASN A 302 -6.69 25.49 23.19
N TYR A 303 -5.77 24.91 23.95
CA TYR A 303 -6.00 24.62 25.38
C TYR A 303 -6.13 25.89 26.23
N GLN A 304 -5.33 26.92 25.96
CA GLN A 304 -5.42 28.22 26.61
C GLN A 304 -6.78 28.87 26.34
N GLU A 305 -7.20 28.93 25.07
CA GLU A 305 -8.49 29.51 24.66
C GLU A 305 -9.68 28.78 25.32
N GLN A 306 -9.65 27.44 25.32
CA GLN A 306 -10.71 26.63 25.94
C GLN A 306 -10.74 26.74 27.47
N SER A 307 -9.59 26.98 28.12
CA SER A 307 -9.50 27.12 29.57
C SER A 307 -10.27 28.32 30.12
N HIS A 308 -10.54 29.33 29.29
CA HIS A 308 -11.35 30.49 29.65
C HIS A 308 -12.86 30.23 29.57
N SER A 309 -13.30 29.09 29.01
CA SER A 309 -14.72 28.74 28.91
C SER A 309 -15.27 28.20 30.25
N VAL A 310 -16.51 28.58 30.58
CA VAL A 310 -17.18 28.22 31.85
C VAL A 310 -17.43 26.70 32.01
N ILE A 311 -17.43 25.98 30.88
CA ILE A 311 -17.68 24.53 30.78
C ILE A 311 -16.58 23.93 29.90
N PHE A 312 -15.46 23.54 30.50
CA PHE A 312 -14.41 22.81 29.81
C PHE A 312 -14.40 21.32 30.21
N PRO A 313 -15.24 20.48 29.57
CA PRO A 313 -15.21 19.05 29.83
C PRO A 313 -13.84 18.51 29.39
N ARG A 314 -13.20 17.72 30.26
CA ARG A 314 -11.86 17.13 30.05
C ARG A 314 -10.65 18.06 30.18
N CYS A 315 -10.77 19.26 30.79
CA CYS A 315 -9.61 20.15 31.06
C CYS A 315 -8.38 19.42 31.65
N LYS A 316 -8.61 18.49 32.58
CA LYS A 316 -7.57 17.71 33.25
C LYS A 316 -6.87 16.71 32.31
N GLU A 317 -7.64 16.00 31.50
CA GLU A 317 -7.10 14.99 30.57
C GLU A 317 -6.25 15.66 29.49
N THR A 318 -6.78 16.70 28.84
CA THR A 318 -6.08 17.46 27.80
C THR A 318 -4.81 18.13 28.35
N GLY A 319 -4.88 18.74 29.53
CA GLY A 319 -3.72 19.37 30.14
C GLY A 319 -2.63 18.39 30.57
N LEU A 320 -3.01 17.20 31.08
CA LEU A 320 -2.04 16.15 31.42
C LEU A 320 -1.38 15.56 30.18
N ASP A 321 -2.13 15.39 29.09
CA ASP A 321 -1.59 14.94 27.81
C ASP A 321 -0.56 15.94 27.26
N LEU A 322 -0.93 17.22 27.17
CA LEU A 322 -0.02 18.29 26.74
C LEU A 322 1.22 18.39 27.63
N LEU A 323 1.06 18.32 28.95
CA LEU A 323 2.18 18.38 29.90
C LEU A 323 3.20 17.26 29.68
N ASN A 324 2.79 16.11 29.16
CA ASN A 324 3.70 15.00 28.85
C ASN A 324 4.50 15.22 27.56
N ARG A 325 4.12 16.18 26.71
CA ARG A 325 4.79 16.48 25.44
C ARG A 325 5.98 17.42 25.63
N PHE A 326 5.86 18.40 26.53
CA PHE A 326 6.90 19.41 26.78
C PHE A 326 7.95 18.96 27.83
N PRO A 327 9.21 19.43 27.73
CA PRO A 327 10.19 19.24 28.78
C PRO A 327 9.72 19.84 30.12
N LYS A 328 9.91 19.12 31.23
CA LYS A 328 9.36 19.50 32.56
C LYS A 328 9.74 20.91 33.04
N ALA A 329 10.89 21.42 32.58
CA ALA A 329 11.43 22.72 32.97
C ALA A 329 11.09 23.85 31.97
N SER A 330 10.41 23.55 30.85
CA SER A 330 10.09 24.53 29.82
C SER A 330 9.06 25.55 30.31
N LYS A 331 8.99 26.70 29.62
CA LYS A 331 8.03 27.77 29.94
C LYS A 331 6.59 27.28 29.73
N GLU A 332 6.37 26.57 28.64
CA GLU A 332 5.10 25.96 28.22
C GLU A 332 4.61 24.95 29.27
N ALA A 333 5.50 24.09 29.79
CA ALA A 333 5.14 23.14 30.85
C ALA A 333 4.73 23.83 32.16
N LYS A 334 5.29 25.02 32.46
CA LYS A 334 4.85 25.85 33.61
C LYS A 334 3.48 26.44 33.34
N GLU A 335 3.24 26.98 32.15
CA GLU A 335 1.95 27.53 31.73
C GLU A 335 0.84 26.48 31.82
N ILE A 336 1.05 25.27 31.27
CA ILE A 336 0.08 24.16 31.34
C ILE A 336 -0.23 23.79 32.80
N LYS A 337 0.78 23.73 33.68
CA LYS A 337 0.56 23.46 35.12
C LYS A 337 -0.29 24.53 35.80
N THR A 338 -0.08 25.80 35.47
CA THR A 338 -0.89 26.89 36.04
C THR A 338 -2.35 26.79 35.61
N LEU A 339 -2.61 26.46 34.34
CA LEU A 339 -3.96 26.24 33.83
C LEU A 339 -4.64 25.02 34.47
N LEU A 340 -3.92 23.92 34.64
CA LEU A 340 -4.41 22.74 35.35
C LEU A 340 -4.83 23.05 36.80
N GLN A 341 -4.03 23.83 37.52
CA GLN A 341 -4.35 24.25 38.89
C GLN A 341 -5.59 25.14 38.96
N ALA A 342 -5.77 26.04 37.98
CA ALA A 342 -6.96 26.87 37.88
C ALA A 342 -8.23 26.03 37.67
N CYS A 343 -8.16 25.03 36.78
CA CYS A 343 -9.25 24.07 36.56
C CYS A 343 -9.61 23.27 37.82
N GLU A 344 -8.63 22.85 38.64
CA GLU A 344 -8.91 22.10 39.88
C GLU A 344 -9.55 22.99 40.97
N LYS A 345 -9.09 24.23 41.14
CA LYS A 345 -9.65 25.17 42.13
C LYS A 345 -11.12 25.52 41.85
N ALA A 346 -11.48 25.73 40.58
CA ALA A 346 -12.85 26.04 40.18
C ALA A 346 -13.85 24.91 40.52
N LYS A 347 -13.40 23.65 40.45
CA LYS A 347 -14.22 22.48 40.81
C LYS A 347 -14.46 22.39 42.33
N TYR A 348 -13.42 22.60 43.13
CA TYR A 348 -13.52 22.54 44.59
C TYR A 348 -14.38 23.65 45.20
N SER A 349 -14.28 24.88 44.69
CA SER A 349 -15.09 26.01 45.15
C SER A 349 -16.60 25.76 44.98
N ARG A 350 -17.01 25.17 43.85
CA ARG A 350 -18.43 24.87 43.58
C ARG A 350 -18.99 23.82 44.56
N ILE A 351 -18.20 22.81 44.88
CA ILE A 351 -18.60 21.76 45.84
C ILE A 351 -18.81 22.37 47.23
N LEU A 352 -17.90 23.24 47.67
CA LEU A 352 -17.95 23.85 49.01
C LEU A 352 -19.19 24.72 49.24
N TYR A 353 -19.52 25.63 48.30
CA TYR A 353 -20.68 26.52 48.43
C TYR A 353 -22.02 25.78 48.38
N THR A 354 -22.10 24.71 47.57
CA THR A 354 -23.31 23.88 47.48
C THR A 354 -23.55 23.13 48.79
N VAL A 355 -22.49 22.59 49.41
CA VAL A 355 -22.59 21.89 50.70
C VAL A 355 -22.99 22.85 51.83
N PHE A 356 -22.42 24.05 51.89
CA PHE A 356 -22.74 25.02 52.95
C PHE A 356 -24.19 25.53 52.88
N GLY A 357 -24.69 25.84 51.68
CA GLY A 357 -26.09 26.25 51.49
C GLY A 357 -27.09 25.16 51.88
N LEU A 358 -26.76 23.89 51.61
CA LEU A 358 -27.59 22.74 52.00
C LEU A 358 -27.69 22.57 53.51
N ILE A 359 -26.60 22.80 54.27
CA ILE A 359 -26.58 22.63 55.73
C ILE A 359 -27.46 23.67 56.43
N VAL A 360 -27.41 24.93 56.01
CA VAL A 360 -28.21 26.02 56.61
C VAL A 360 -29.71 25.83 56.32
N PHE A 361 -30.04 25.45 55.08
CA PHE A 361 -31.42 25.12 54.70
C PHE A 361 -31.95 23.93 55.50
N TRP A 362 -31.12 22.92 55.74
CA TRP A 362 -31.49 21.71 56.47
C TRP A 362 -31.91 22.01 57.92
N LEU A 363 -31.16 22.83 58.66
CA LEU A 363 -31.47 23.14 60.08
C LEU A 363 -32.77 23.94 60.27
N VAL A 364 -33.06 24.90 59.37
CA VAL A 364 -34.29 25.73 59.44
C VAL A 364 -35.53 24.91 59.03
N ALA A 365 -35.39 24.06 58.02
CA ALA A 365 -36.45 23.16 57.60
C ALA A 365 -36.78 22.13 58.70
N GLU A 366 -35.77 21.56 59.34
CA GLU A 366 -35.94 20.53 60.38
C GLU A 366 -36.69 21.07 61.60
N THR A 367 -36.31 22.26 62.11
CA THR A 367 -37.00 22.89 63.26
C THR A 367 -38.47 23.22 62.95
N SER A 368 -38.78 23.66 61.73
CA SER A 368 -40.15 23.98 61.32
C SER A 368 -41.01 22.72 61.12
N LEU A 369 -40.39 21.63 60.66
CA LEU A 369 -41.04 20.34 60.50
C LEU A 369 -41.32 19.69 61.85
N ASP A 370 -40.41 19.76 62.81
CA ASP A 370 -40.58 19.18 64.15
C ASP A 370 -41.76 19.78 64.91
N LEU A 371 -41.93 21.11 64.88
CA LEU A 371 -43.04 21.79 65.57
C LEU A 371 -44.41 21.41 64.99
N LYS A 372 -44.50 21.33 63.66
CA LYS A 372 -45.74 20.93 62.96
C LYS A 372 -46.06 19.45 63.20
N SER A 373 -45.03 18.60 63.19
CA SER A 373 -45.18 17.14 63.33
C SER A 373 -45.60 16.78 64.76
N TYR A 374 -45.05 17.46 65.77
CA TYR A 374 -45.46 17.30 67.17
C TYR A 374 -46.97 17.50 67.36
N GLN A 375 -47.52 18.60 66.83
CA GLN A 375 -48.94 18.93 66.95
C GLN A 375 -49.85 17.97 66.19
N GLN A 376 -49.42 17.49 65.02
CA GLN A 376 -50.21 16.56 64.20
C GLN A 376 -50.22 15.14 64.79
N HIS A 377 -49.11 14.68 65.36
CA HIS A 377 -48.96 13.29 65.79
C HIS A 377 -49.50 13.02 67.20
N LEU A 378 -49.57 14.03 68.06
CA LEU A 378 -50.27 13.95 69.36
C LEU A 378 -51.78 13.73 69.23
N VAL A 379 -52.38 14.28 68.17
CA VAL A 379 -53.81 14.10 67.86
C VAL A 379 -54.07 12.69 67.30
N ALA A 380 -53.14 12.18 66.47
CA ALA A 380 -53.24 10.84 65.90
C ALA A 380 -53.05 9.72 66.93
N ALA A 381 -52.12 9.88 67.87
CA ALA A 381 -51.82 8.87 68.89
C ALA A 381 -52.98 8.60 69.87
N ASN A 382 -53.92 9.55 70.01
CA ASN A 382 -55.05 9.46 70.93
C ASN A 382 -56.39 9.13 70.23
N ASN A 383 -56.39 8.78 68.94
CA ASN A 383 -57.60 8.52 68.15
C ASN A 383 -57.74 7.02 67.82
N GLU A 384 -58.79 6.38 68.31
CA GLU A 384 -59.08 4.95 68.08
C GLU A 384 -59.40 4.59 66.61
N HIS A 385 -59.66 5.59 65.77
CA HIS A 385 -59.88 5.43 64.33
C HIS A 385 -58.75 6.01 63.48
N ALA A 386 -57.58 6.23 64.06
CA ALA A 386 -56.42 6.73 63.34
C ALA A 386 -56.04 5.77 62.20
N THR A 387 -55.76 6.33 61.03
CA THR A 387 -55.30 5.53 59.90
C THR A 387 -53.90 4.99 60.18
N HIS A 388 -53.58 3.83 59.59
CA HIS A 388 -52.23 3.28 59.67
C HIS A 388 -51.13 4.30 59.31
N GLN A 389 -51.39 5.16 58.33
CA GLN A 389 -50.43 6.16 57.89
C GLN A 389 -50.22 7.27 58.93
N GLU A 390 -51.24 7.60 59.71
CA GLU A 390 -51.13 8.56 60.80
C GLU A 390 -50.37 7.98 62.00
N LEU A 391 -50.62 6.71 62.33
CA LEU A 391 -49.90 5.97 63.37
C LEU A 391 -48.42 5.74 62.99
N ASP A 392 -48.13 5.28 61.77
CA ASP A 392 -46.74 5.08 61.28
C ASP A 392 -45.93 6.38 61.29
N ARG A 393 -46.55 7.49 60.87
CA ARG A 393 -45.86 8.79 60.86
C ARG A 393 -45.58 9.27 62.28
N ALA A 394 -46.52 9.09 63.19
CA ALA A 394 -46.36 9.44 64.59
C ALA A 394 -45.28 8.59 65.28
N GLU A 395 -45.28 7.28 65.07
CA GLU A 395 -44.28 6.35 65.62
C GLU A 395 -42.87 6.63 65.09
N LYS A 396 -42.73 6.76 63.77
CA LYS A 396 -41.44 7.02 63.12
C LYS A 396 -40.89 8.36 63.53
N TRP A 397 -41.73 9.39 63.60
CA TRP A 397 -41.30 10.71 64.03
C TRP A 397 -40.81 10.67 65.48
N LEU A 398 -41.59 10.10 66.42
CA LEU A 398 -41.19 9.96 67.83
C LEU A 398 -39.90 9.13 67.99
N THR A 399 -39.79 7.98 67.30
CA THR A 399 -38.58 7.16 67.32
C THR A 399 -37.36 7.93 66.79
N SER A 400 -37.55 8.66 65.69
CA SER A 400 -36.47 9.46 65.09
C SER A 400 -36.05 10.65 65.95
N TYR A 401 -37.00 11.26 66.66
CA TYR A 401 -36.78 12.37 67.58
C TYR A 401 -35.97 11.93 68.82
N ILE A 402 -36.28 10.74 69.36
CA ILE A 402 -35.60 10.12 70.50
C ILE A 402 -34.19 9.63 70.13
N ALA A 403 -34.05 8.93 69.00
CA ALA A 403 -32.78 8.32 68.59
C ALA A 403 -31.77 9.33 68.00
N ALA A 404 -32.20 10.57 67.73
CA ALA A 404 -31.37 11.57 67.10
C ALA A 404 -30.29 12.12 68.07
N PRO A 405 -29.06 12.37 67.57
CA PRO A 405 -28.03 13.04 68.35
C PRO A 405 -28.50 14.41 68.85
N TYR A 406 -28.12 14.77 70.08
CA TYR A 406 -28.55 16.01 70.75
C TYR A 406 -28.47 17.29 69.89
N TYR A 407 -27.44 17.39 69.03
CA TYR A 407 -27.25 18.57 68.17
C TYR A 407 -28.29 18.73 67.05
N ARG A 408 -29.08 17.70 66.73
CA ARG A 408 -30.04 17.68 65.62
C ARG A 408 -31.34 18.40 65.96
N HIS A 409 -31.74 18.34 67.22
CA HIS A 409 -32.99 18.93 67.72
C HIS A 409 -32.72 20.05 68.73
N LEU A 410 -31.58 20.74 68.60
CA LEU A 410 -31.11 21.78 69.54
C LEU A 410 -32.17 22.82 69.90
N ILE A 411 -33.02 23.16 68.94
CA ILE A 411 -34.09 24.16 69.10
C ILE A 411 -35.42 23.48 69.49
N SER A 412 -35.67 22.26 69.02
CA SER A 412 -36.92 21.51 69.24
C SER A 412 -37.11 21.02 70.69
N HIS A 413 -36.03 20.90 71.46
CA HIS A 413 -36.08 20.51 72.89
C HIS A 413 -36.83 21.49 73.81
N ALA A 414 -37.15 22.70 73.36
CA ALA A 414 -37.93 23.65 74.14
C ALA A 414 -39.41 23.25 74.31
N PHE A 415 -39.93 22.31 73.50
CA PHE A 415 -41.37 21.97 73.50
C PHE A 415 -41.71 20.46 73.52
N LEU A 416 -40.75 19.56 73.34
CA LEU A 416 -40.96 18.11 73.54
C LEU A 416 -39.74 17.51 74.24
N SER A 417 -39.91 17.03 75.48
CA SER A 417 -38.83 16.37 76.19
C SER A 417 -38.64 14.91 75.71
N HIS A 418 -37.42 14.39 75.81
CA HIS A 418 -37.08 13.03 75.40
C HIS A 418 -37.88 11.97 76.19
N SER A 419 -38.12 12.21 77.49
CA SER A 419 -38.89 11.29 78.34
C SER A 419 -40.38 11.24 78.01
N GLU A 420 -40.97 12.35 77.56
CA GLU A 420 -42.37 12.39 77.13
C GLU A 420 -42.56 11.69 75.78
N ALA A 421 -41.58 11.81 74.87
CA ALA A 421 -41.59 11.15 73.58
C ALA A 421 -41.53 9.61 73.70
N GLU A 422 -40.71 9.07 74.62
CA GLU A 422 -40.58 7.61 74.84
C GLU A 422 -41.88 6.96 75.32
N LYS A 423 -42.61 7.64 76.20
CA LYS A 423 -43.88 7.15 76.71
C LYS A 423 -44.95 7.08 75.60
N LEU A 424 -45.06 8.15 74.81
CA LEU A 424 -45.97 8.23 73.65
C LEU A 424 -45.65 7.19 72.57
N LEU A 425 -44.36 6.88 72.35
CA LEU A 425 -43.94 5.88 71.38
C LEU A 425 -44.41 4.47 71.76
N THR A 426 -44.29 4.12 73.04
CA THR A 426 -44.61 2.78 73.55
C THR A 426 -46.12 2.47 73.41
N ASP A 427 -46.98 3.43 73.74
CA ASP A 427 -48.43 3.24 73.65
C ASP A 427 -48.90 3.09 72.20
N LEU A 428 -48.25 3.79 71.28
CA LEU A 428 -48.57 3.77 69.85
C LEU A 428 -48.16 2.45 69.18
N GLN A 429 -46.97 1.93 69.53
CA GLN A 429 -46.45 0.66 69.00
C GLN A 429 -47.39 -0.53 69.27
N ASN A 430 -47.99 -0.58 70.46
CA ASN A 430 -48.93 -1.64 70.83
C ASN A 430 -50.24 -1.55 70.02
N HIS A 431 -50.78 -0.35 69.82
CA HIS A 431 -52.02 -0.16 69.04
C HIS A 431 -51.86 -0.54 67.57
N ARG A 432 -50.69 -0.23 67.00
CA ARG A 432 -50.41 -0.45 65.59
C ARG A 432 -50.17 -1.91 65.22
N GLU A 433 -49.58 -2.69 66.12
CA GLU A 433 -49.31 -4.12 65.90
C GLU A 433 -50.60 -4.92 65.69
N THR A 434 -51.63 -4.65 66.50
CA THR A 434 -52.95 -5.30 66.37
C THR A 434 -53.67 -4.92 65.07
N PHE A 435 -53.57 -3.66 64.64
CA PHE A 435 -54.21 -3.18 63.41
C PHE A 435 -53.65 -3.85 62.14
N LEU A 436 -52.33 -4.06 62.09
CA LEU A 436 -51.65 -4.52 60.87
C LEU A 436 -51.68 -6.02 60.65
N TRP A 437 -51.69 -6.82 61.72
CA TRP A 437 -51.61 -8.27 61.59
C TRP A 437 -52.96 -8.94 61.30
N GLY A 438 -54.06 -8.40 61.83
CA GLY A 438 -55.42 -8.96 61.66
C GLY A 438 -55.80 -9.29 60.19
N PRO A 439 -55.58 -8.39 59.22
CA PRO A 439 -55.87 -8.67 57.80
C PRO A 439 -55.00 -9.79 57.18
N VAL A 440 -53.81 -10.04 57.72
CA VAL A 440 -52.93 -11.12 57.23
C VAL A 440 -53.49 -12.48 57.59
N GLU A 441 -53.99 -12.64 58.82
CA GLU A 441 -54.59 -13.89 59.28
C GLU A 441 -55.87 -14.24 58.50
N GLU A 442 -56.72 -13.24 58.24
CA GLU A 442 -57.93 -13.43 57.44
C GLU A 442 -57.63 -13.85 55.99
N ALA A 443 -56.64 -13.22 55.35
CA ALA A 443 -56.29 -13.51 53.96
C ALA A 443 -55.55 -14.85 53.78
N LEU A 444 -54.76 -15.26 54.78
CA LEU A 444 -54.07 -16.56 54.79
C LEU A 444 -55.05 -17.74 54.81
N ALA A 445 -56.25 -17.56 55.38
CA ALA A 445 -57.30 -18.56 55.37
C ALA A 445 -57.86 -18.86 53.96
N VAL A 446 -57.66 -17.97 52.99
CA VAL A 446 -58.16 -18.14 51.61
C VAL A 446 -57.15 -18.89 50.72
N ASN A 447 -55.94 -18.33 50.54
CA ASN A 447 -54.79 -19.00 49.91
C ASN A 447 -53.52 -18.15 50.05
N LEU A 448 -52.35 -18.74 49.74
CA LEU A 448 -51.05 -18.08 49.86
C LEU A 448 -50.92 -16.79 49.01
N SER A 449 -51.57 -16.72 47.84
CA SER A 449 -51.51 -15.54 46.97
C SER A 449 -52.34 -14.37 47.50
N ALA A 450 -53.49 -14.65 48.14
CA ALA A 450 -54.34 -13.65 48.78
C ALA A 450 -53.66 -13.05 50.01
N ALA A 451 -52.89 -13.86 50.75
CA ALA A 451 -52.15 -13.44 51.93
C ALA A 451 -50.89 -12.60 51.62
N LEU A 452 -50.37 -12.62 50.39
CA LEU A 452 -49.13 -11.94 50.03
C LEU A 452 -49.23 -10.41 50.24
N SER A 453 -50.30 -9.78 49.73
CA SER A 453 -50.43 -8.33 49.79
C SER A 453 -50.62 -7.82 51.23
N PRO A 454 -51.46 -8.44 52.07
CA PRO A 454 -51.53 -8.14 53.51
C PRO A 454 -50.22 -8.42 54.24
N ALA A 455 -49.55 -9.57 54.01
CA ALA A 455 -48.27 -9.89 54.66
C ALA A 455 -47.15 -8.92 54.26
N GLN A 456 -47.11 -8.47 53.01
CA GLN A 456 -46.20 -7.42 52.56
C GLN A 456 -46.55 -6.06 53.16
N ALA A 457 -47.84 -5.74 53.31
CA ALA A 457 -48.26 -4.54 54.02
C ALA A 457 -47.81 -4.59 55.47
N TYR A 458 -47.98 -5.72 56.16
CA TYR A 458 -47.46 -5.95 57.50
C TYR A 458 -45.93 -5.76 57.55
N LEU A 459 -45.14 -6.45 56.73
CA LEU A 459 -43.68 -6.31 56.71
C LEU A 459 -43.18 -4.90 56.31
N LYS A 460 -43.92 -4.19 55.46
CA LYS A 460 -43.59 -2.82 55.05
C LYS A 460 -43.68 -1.87 56.25
N TYR A 461 -44.62 -2.14 57.14
CA TYR A 461 -44.95 -1.27 58.24
C TYR A 461 -44.34 -1.72 59.56
N TYR A 462 -44.11 -3.03 59.74
CA TYR A 462 -43.58 -3.66 60.94
C TYR A 462 -42.61 -4.82 60.61
N PRO A 463 -41.43 -4.51 60.01
CA PRO A 463 -40.47 -5.51 59.51
C PRO A 463 -39.80 -6.36 60.59
N TYR A 464 -39.81 -5.89 61.85
CA TYR A 464 -39.27 -6.60 63.01
C TYR A 464 -40.34 -6.87 64.07
N GLY A 465 -41.61 -6.73 63.68
CA GLY A 465 -42.76 -7.01 64.53
C GLY A 465 -42.82 -8.44 65.01
N GLN A 466 -43.70 -8.70 65.98
CA GLN A 466 -43.90 -10.02 66.58
C GLN A 466 -44.23 -11.08 65.52
N HIS A 467 -44.93 -10.70 64.45
CA HIS A 467 -45.34 -11.59 63.37
C HIS A 467 -44.45 -11.50 62.10
N ALA A 468 -43.33 -10.77 62.15
CA ALA A 468 -42.48 -10.54 60.99
C ALA A 468 -41.94 -11.85 60.37
N LYS A 469 -41.57 -12.82 61.20
CA LYS A 469 -41.09 -14.13 60.72
C LYS A 469 -42.15 -14.88 59.91
N ALA A 470 -43.41 -14.85 60.36
CA ALA A 470 -44.52 -15.50 59.66
C ALA A 470 -44.85 -14.78 58.33
N ALA A 471 -44.85 -13.44 58.35
CA ALA A 471 -45.04 -12.64 57.14
C ALA A 471 -43.91 -12.84 56.11
N HIS A 472 -42.66 -12.99 56.58
CA HIS A 472 -41.50 -13.29 55.73
C HIS A 472 -41.62 -14.65 55.05
N ASP A 473 -42.11 -15.68 55.75
CA ASP A 473 -42.34 -17.02 55.17
C ASP A 473 -43.45 -16.99 54.11
N ILE A 474 -44.55 -16.27 54.35
CA ILE A 474 -45.63 -16.06 53.37
C ILE A 474 -45.11 -15.36 52.11
N LYS A 475 -44.32 -14.30 52.30
CA LYS A 475 -43.69 -13.54 51.21
C LYS A 475 -42.75 -14.44 50.39
N LEU A 476 -41.85 -15.16 51.05
CA LEU A 476 -40.86 -16.02 50.39
C LEU A 476 -41.52 -17.12 49.55
N ARG A 477 -42.51 -17.84 50.10
CA ARG A 477 -43.20 -18.92 49.38
C ARG A 477 -43.99 -18.41 48.18
N SER A 478 -44.59 -17.21 48.28
CA SER A 478 -45.32 -16.59 47.18
C SER A 478 -44.38 -16.04 46.09
N GLU A 479 -43.22 -15.51 46.48
CA GLU A 479 -42.17 -15.06 45.56
C GLU A 479 -41.61 -16.23 44.74
N ILE A 480 -41.32 -17.37 45.38
CA ILE A 480 -40.89 -18.59 44.70
C ILE A 480 -41.94 -19.06 43.67
N GLN A 481 -43.23 -19.11 44.06
CA GLN A 481 -44.30 -19.53 43.15
C GLN A 481 -44.48 -18.57 41.95
N THR A 482 -44.30 -17.26 42.18
CA THR A 482 -44.38 -16.24 41.11
C THR A 482 -43.17 -16.30 40.18
N ALA A 483 -41.99 -16.53 40.74
CA ALA A 483 -40.74 -16.69 40.00
C ALA A 483 -40.78 -17.90 39.07
N GLN A 484 -41.33 -19.03 39.55
CA GLN A 484 -41.54 -20.24 38.74
C GLN A 484 -42.38 -19.96 37.49
N ARG A 485 -43.54 -19.28 37.65
CA ARG A 485 -44.41 -18.92 36.51
C ARG A 485 -43.74 -17.97 35.53
N LYS A 486 -43.04 -16.96 36.03
CA LYS A 486 -42.29 -16.01 35.17
C LYS A 486 -41.17 -16.71 34.42
N TYR A 487 -40.49 -17.66 35.04
CA TYR A 487 -39.43 -18.43 34.42
C TYR A 487 -39.98 -19.30 33.28
N GLU A 488 -41.09 -20.01 33.51
CA GLU A 488 -41.80 -20.80 32.48
C GLU A 488 -42.25 -19.93 31.29
N GLU A 489 -42.85 -18.76 31.54
CA GLU A 489 -43.22 -17.83 30.47
C GLU A 489 -42.01 -17.30 29.69
N THR A 490 -40.89 -17.06 30.37
CA THR A 490 -39.66 -16.58 29.75
C THR A 490 -39.07 -17.64 28.83
N LEU A 491 -38.99 -18.90 29.28
CA LEU A 491 -38.55 -20.02 28.45
C LEU A 491 -39.42 -20.18 27.19
N ARG A 492 -40.76 -20.06 27.32
CA ARG A 492 -41.67 -20.11 26.17
C ARG A 492 -41.45 -18.97 25.17
N LYS A 493 -41.24 -17.74 25.67
CA LYS A 493 -40.94 -16.58 24.82
C LYS A 493 -39.62 -16.77 24.09
N ILE A 494 -38.58 -17.25 24.76
CA ILE A 494 -37.28 -17.54 24.14
C ILE A 494 -37.44 -18.62 23.08
N ALA A 495 -38.12 -19.74 23.37
CA ALA A 495 -38.38 -20.80 22.40
C ALA A 495 -39.06 -20.28 21.13
N PHE A 496 -40.06 -19.41 21.27
CA PHE A 496 -40.74 -18.78 20.13
C PHE A 496 -39.81 -17.88 19.30
N VAL A 497 -38.99 -17.06 19.96
CA VAL A 497 -38.03 -16.17 19.28
C VAL A 497 -36.93 -16.98 18.57
N VAL A 498 -36.45 -18.07 19.18
CA VAL A 498 -35.50 -19.00 18.55
C VAL A 498 -36.08 -19.55 17.24
N GLN A 499 -37.33 -20.02 17.27
CA GLN A 499 -37.99 -20.58 16.08
C GLN A 499 -38.16 -19.55 14.94
N LYS A 500 -38.41 -18.28 15.28
CA LYS A 500 -38.56 -17.19 14.29
C LYS A 500 -37.22 -16.77 13.67
N ASN A 501 -36.11 -16.95 14.38
CA ASN A 501 -34.80 -16.42 14.02
C ASN A 501 -33.76 -17.50 13.69
N LEU A 502 -34.20 -18.67 13.22
CA LEU A 502 -33.33 -19.82 12.89
C LEU A 502 -32.20 -19.51 11.88
N GLN A 503 -32.26 -18.40 11.16
CA GLN A 503 -31.24 -17.98 10.17
C GLN A 503 -30.37 -16.80 10.65
N ASN A 504 -30.64 -16.23 11.83
CA ASN A 504 -29.90 -15.07 12.34
C ASN A 504 -28.91 -15.50 13.42
N SER A 505 -27.66 -15.70 13.03
CA SER A 505 -26.60 -16.19 13.94
C SER A 505 -26.33 -15.25 15.12
N ILE A 506 -26.44 -13.93 14.93
CA ILE A 506 -26.22 -12.94 16.00
C ILE A 506 -27.31 -13.09 17.06
N GLN A 507 -28.57 -13.04 16.65
CA GLN A 507 -29.69 -13.18 17.58
C GLN A 507 -29.72 -14.54 18.27
N LEU A 508 -29.40 -15.63 17.57
CA LEU A 508 -29.30 -16.95 18.19
C LEU A 508 -28.16 -17.04 19.21
N SER A 509 -27.02 -16.37 18.97
CA SER A 509 -25.92 -16.33 19.94
C SER A 509 -26.26 -15.53 21.19
N GLU A 510 -26.94 -14.39 21.05
CA GLU A 510 -27.45 -13.60 22.18
C GLU A 510 -28.46 -14.41 23.00
N LEU A 511 -29.38 -15.13 22.35
CA LEU A 511 -30.36 -15.97 23.03
C LEU A 511 -29.72 -17.17 23.73
N LEU A 512 -28.63 -17.74 23.21
CA LEU A 512 -27.91 -18.82 23.87
C LEU A 512 -27.25 -18.35 25.17
N GLU A 513 -26.67 -17.15 25.19
CA GLU A 513 -26.12 -16.55 26.42
C GLU A 513 -27.23 -16.27 27.43
N VAL A 514 -28.36 -15.72 26.98
CA VAL A 514 -29.54 -15.52 27.86
C VAL A 514 -30.05 -16.84 28.43
N LEU A 515 -30.06 -17.94 27.66
CA LEU A 515 -30.46 -19.26 28.16
C LEU A 515 -29.49 -19.79 29.22
N ARG A 516 -28.17 -19.59 29.04
CA ARG A 516 -27.14 -20.03 30.00
C ARG A 516 -27.18 -19.27 31.32
N GLU A 517 -27.66 -18.04 31.31
CA GLU A 517 -27.86 -17.20 32.51
C GLU A 517 -29.15 -17.54 33.26
N LEU A 518 -30.01 -18.41 32.71
CA LEU A 518 -31.25 -18.83 33.35
C LEU A 518 -31.07 -20.11 34.18
N PRO A 519 -31.76 -20.21 35.34
CA PRO A 519 -32.69 -19.24 35.92
C PRO A 519 -31.98 -18.20 36.81
N GLN A 520 -32.51 -16.97 36.83
CA GLN A 520 -32.03 -15.89 37.72
C GLN A 520 -32.29 -16.16 39.21
N GLN A 521 -33.24 -17.03 39.53
CA GLN A 521 -33.58 -17.49 40.88
C GLN A 521 -33.54 -19.02 40.90
N PRO A 522 -32.49 -19.65 41.46
CA PRO A 522 -32.32 -21.11 41.43
C PRO A 522 -33.51 -21.88 42.02
N GLU A 523 -34.18 -21.31 43.02
CA GLU A 523 -35.35 -21.89 43.70
C GLU A 523 -36.59 -21.97 42.80
N ALA A 524 -36.59 -21.25 41.67
CA ALA A 524 -37.66 -21.26 40.69
C ALA A 524 -37.50 -22.34 39.61
N GLU A 525 -36.39 -23.08 39.59
CA GLU A 525 -36.17 -24.16 38.62
C GLU A 525 -36.71 -25.49 39.13
N THR A 526 -37.70 -26.03 38.45
CA THR A 526 -38.08 -27.44 38.59
C THR A 526 -37.24 -28.29 37.63
N ASP A 527 -37.11 -29.59 37.92
CA ASP A 527 -36.36 -30.49 37.03
C ASP A 527 -36.92 -30.52 35.60
N SER A 528 -38.23 -30.34 35.42
CA SER A 528 -38.86 -30.24 34.09
C SER A 528 -38.39 -29.01 33.32
N LEU A 529 -38.38 -27.83 33.96
CA LEU A 529 -37.94 -26.58 33.32
C LEU A 529 -36.43 -26.62 33.01
N ARG A 530 -35.64 -27.29 33.85
CA ARG A 530 -34.21 -27.53 33.58
C ARG A 530 -34.01 -28.34 32.31
N GLN A 531 -34.75 -29.43 32.13
CA GLN A 531 -34.65 -30.28 30.93
C GLN A 531 -35.07 -29.52 29.67
N GLU A 532 -36.15 -28.73 29.74
CA GLU A 532 -36.60 -27.88 28.63
C GLU A 532 -35.54 -26.83 28.23
N ARG A 533 -34.90 -26.18 29.20
CA ARG A 533 -33.80 -25.24 28.94
C ARG A 533 -32.63 -25.92 28.24
N ILE A 534 -32.15 -27.06 28.76
CA ILE A 534 -31.02 -27.80 28.18
C ILE A 534 -31.32 -28.23 26.74
N ALA A 535 -32.54 -28.73 26.47
CA ALA A 535 -32.94 -29.12 25.13
C ALA A 535 -32.95 -27.92 24.16
N LEU A 536 -33.42 -26.76 24.62
CA LEU A 536 -33.44 -25.54 23.82
C LEU A 536 -32.03 -24.99 23.58
N GLU A 537 -31.15 -25.03 24.57
CA GLU A 537 -29.72 -24.67 24.42
C GLU A 537 -29.03 -25.55 23.38
N GLN A 538 -29.25 -26.86 23.44
CA GLN A 538 -28.69 -27.79 22.47
C GLN A 538 -29.19 -27.48 21.06
N HIS A 539 -30.49 -27.25 20.89
CA HIS A 539 -31.07 -26.90 19.60
C HIS A 539 -30.48 -25.61 19.00
N VAL A 540 -30.33 -24.56 19.81
CA VAL A 540 -29.72 -23.29 19.39
C VAL A 540 -28.24 -23.48 19.03
N SER A 541 -27.49 -24.22 19.84
CA SER A 541 -26.07 -24.53 19.61
C SER A 541 -25.84 -25.30 18.30
N ASP A 542 -26.67 -26.31 18.03
CA ASP A 542 -26.59 -27.10 16.79
C ASP A 542 -26.90 -26.22 15.57
N GLN A 543 -27.90 -25.33 15.68
CA GLN A 543 -28.26 -24.41 14.60
C GLN A 543 -27.17 -23.36 14.33
N LEU A 544 -26.53 -22.82 15.36
CA LEU A 544 -25.38 -21.93 15.22
C LEU A 544 -24.20 -22.62 14.52
N THR A 545 -23.95 -23.89 14.87
CA THR A 545 -22.92 -24.71 14.23
C THR A 545 -23.22 -24.91 12.74
N TYR A 546 -24.48 -25.19 12.40
CA TYR A 546 -24.93 -25.30 11.00
C TYR A 546 -24.75 -23.99 10.21
N LEU A 547 -25.15 -22.85 10.77
CA LEU A 547 -24.99 -21.54 10.11
C LEU A 547 -23.52 -21.18 9.90
N LYS A 548 -22.65 -21.51 10.87
CA LYS A 548 -21.22 -21.31 10.75
C LYS A 548 -20.63 -22.15 9.61
N ASP A 549 -20.97 -23.44 9.50
CA ASP A 549 -20.54 -24.29 8.38
C ASP A 549 -20.97 -23.73 7.01
N GLN A 550 -22.20 -23.19 6.91
CA GLN A 550 -22.68 -22.54 5.70
C GLN A 550 -21.89 -21.28 5.33
N GLN A 551 -21.58 -20.44 6.33
CA GLN A 551 -20.77 -19.24 6.13
C GLN A 551 -19.34 -19.59 5.72
N ASP A 552 -18.71 -20.56 6.40
CA ASP A 552 -17.37 -21.05 6.09
C ASP A 552 -17.31 -21.69 4.69
N TRP A 553 -18.38 -22.35 4.27
CA TRP A 553 -18.51 -22.86 2.90
C TRP A 553 -18.62 -21.71 1.88
N LYS A 554 -19.42 -20.68 2.15
CA LYS A 554 -19.56 -19.52 1.26
C LYS A 554 -18.25 -18.73 1.12
N GLN A 555 -17.55 -18.49 2.23
CA GLN A 555 -16.25 -17.81 2.20
C GLN A 555 -15.22 -18.60 1.40
N PHE A 556 -15.20 -19.92 1.54
CA PHE A 556 -14.35 -20.78 0.74
C PHE A 556 -14.65 -20.72 -0.76
N LEU A 557 -15.92 -20.68 -1.16
CA LEU A 557 -16.29 -20.49 -2.56
C LEU A 557 -15.79 -19.16 -3.10
N LEU A 558 -15.92 -18.07 -2.34
CA LEU A 558 -15.42 -16.75 -2.72
C LEU A 558 -13.89 -16.73 -2.87
N GLN A 559 -13.17 -17.39 -1.96
CA GLN A 559 -11.71 -17.49 -2.02
C GLN A 559 -11.25 -18.27 -3.26
N ILE A 560 -11.88 -19.42 -3.54
CA ILE A 560 -11.57 -20.22 -4.74
C ILE A 560 -11.89 -19.44 -6.01
N ASP A 561 -13.05 -18.78 -6.08
CA ASP A 561 -13.42 -17.99 -7.25
C ASP A 561 -12.43 -16.84 -7.50
N HIS A 562 -12.01 -16.14 -6.44
CA HIS A 562 -11.00 -15.09 -6.55
C HIS A 562 -9.66 -15.61 -7.09
N ILE A 563 -9.15 -16.73 -6.57
CA ILE A 563 -7.90 -17.35 -7.03
C ILE A 563 -8.02 -17.83 -8.48
N MET A 564 -9.19 -18.38 -8.86
CA MET A 564 -9.45 -18.75 -10.25
C MET A 564 -9.48 -17.52 -11.15
N GLN A 565 -10.13 -16.42 -10.76
CA GLN A 565 -10.19 -15.18 -11.54
C GLN A 565 -8.80 -14.56 -11.78
N SER A 566 -7.87 -14.69 -10.83
CA SER A 566 -6.49 -14.22 -10.99
C SER A 566 -5.62 -15.15 -11.86
N GLY A 567 -6.18 -16.24 -12.41
CA GLY A 567 -5.46 -17.18 -13.28
C GLY A 567 -4.58 -18.20 -12.55
N ASN A 568 -4.60 -18.24 -11.20
CA ASN A 568 -3.74 -19.14 -10.42
C ASN A 568 -4.43 -20.49 -10.15
N PHE A 569 -4.59 -21.30 -11.19
CA PHE A 569 -5.29 -22.58 -11.08
C PHE A 569 -4.59 -23.60 -10.17
N LEU A 570 -3.25 -23.53 -10.05
CA LEU A 570 -2.50 -24.41 -9.17
C LEU A 570 -2.87 -24.18 -7.70
N ALA A 571 -2.88 -22.92 -7.25
CA ALA A 571 -3.27 -22.58 -5.89
C ALA A 571 -4.73 -22.95 -5.60
N ALA A 572 -5.65 -22.70 -6.54
CA ALA A 572 -7.05 -23.12 -6.41
C ALA A 572 -7.18 -24.65 -6.29
N GLY A 573 -6.42 -25.40 -7.10
CA GLY A 573 -6.39 -26.86 -7.04
C GLY A 573 -5.83 -27.39 -5.72
N GLN A 574 -4.73 -26.82 -5.22
CA GLN A 574 -4.17 -27.16 -3.91
C GLN A 574 -5.18 -26.90 -2.79
N MET A 575 -5.85 -25.74 -2.83
CA MET A 575 -6.87 -25.38 -1.84
C MET A 575 -8.07 -26.35 -1.85
N LEU A 576 -8.51 -26.81 -3.03
CA LEU A 576 -9.53 -27.85 -3.18
C LEU A 576 -9.10 -29.21 -2.62
N SER A 577 -7.82 -29.55 -2.74
CA SER A 577 -7.28 -30.84 -2.26
C SER A 577 -7.13 -30.92 -0.75
N LEU A 578 -6.90 -29.79 -0.08
CA LEU A 578 -6.68 -29.72 1.37
C LEU A 578 -7.97 -29.86 2.19
N ARG A 579 -9.14 -29.66 1.58
CA ARG A 579 -10.42 -29.68 2.30
C ARG A 579 -10.96 -31.12 2.45
N PRO A 580 -11.52 -31.51 3.61
CA PRO A 580 -12.08 -32.83 3.81
C PRO A 580 -13.17 -33.18 2.78
N PRO A 581 -13.23 -34.44 2.31
CA PRO A 581 -14.16 -34.84 1.26
C PRO A 581 -15.62 -34.76 1.72
N ASN A 582 -16.45 -34.07 0.94
CA ASN A 582 -17.90 -34.07 1.10
C ASN A 582 -18.59 -33.94 -0.28
N LYS A 583 -19.91 -34.17 -0.33
CA LYS A 583 -20.67 -34.12 -1.61
C LYS A 583 -20.54 -32.77 -2.32
N ARG A 584 -20.52 -31.65 -1.58
CA ARG A 584 -20.41 -30.29 -2.15
C ARG A 584 -19.04 -30.04 -2.77
N LEU A 585 -17.97 -30.49 -2.10
CA LEU A 585 -16.60 -30.39 -2.56
C LEU A 585 -16.39 -31.20 -3.84
N ASN A 586 -16.92 -32.43 -3.91
CA ASN A 586 -16.80 -33.26 -5.11
C ASN A 586 -17.46 -32.59 -6.32
N SER A 587 -18.65 -31.99 -6.15
CA SER A 587 -19.30 -31.20 -7.21
C SER A 587 -18.43 -30.01 -7.65
N LEU A 588 -17.82 -29.29 -6.70
CA LEU A 588 -16.95 -28.16 -7.00
C LEU A 588 -15.67 -28.57 -7.74
N LYS A 589 -15.08 -29.72 -7.39
CA LYS A 589 -13.91 -30.28 -8.08
C LYS A 589 -14.22 -30.63 -9.54
N GLU A 590 -15.40 -31.17 -9.83
CA GLU A 590 -15.83 -31.41 -11.22
C GLU A 590 -16.02 -30.10 -12.00
N THR A 591 -16.68 -29.11 -11.42
CA THR A 591 -16.82 -27.79 -12.04
C THR A 591 -15.46 -27.13 -12.30
N PHE A 592 -14.52 -27.25 -11.35
CA PHE A 592 -13.16 -26.75 -11.49
C PHE A 592 -12.44 -27.37 -12.70
N LYS A 593 -12.50 -28.70 -12.86
CA LYS A 593 -11.91 -29.42 -14.00
C LYS A 593 -12.41 -28.85 -15.33
N THR A 594 -13.72 -28.63 -15.45
CA THR A 594 -14.31 -28.09 -16.68
C THR A 594 -13.86 -26.65 -16.95
N ILE A 595 -13.90 -25.77 -15.94
CA ILE A 595 -13.55 -24.35 -16.10
C ILE A 595 -12.08 -24.18 -16.49
N VAL A 596 -11.17 -24.92 -15.85
CA VAL A 596 -9.73 -24.85 -16.16
C VAL A 596 -9.47 -25.20 -17.62
N MET A 597 -10.08 -26.28 -18.12
CA MET A 597 -9.89 -26.71 -19.51
C MET A 597 -10.43 -25.71 -20.51
N GLN A 598 -11.62 -25.14 -20.27
CA GLN A 598 -12.19 -24.10 -21.13
C GLN A 598 -11.32 -22.84 -21.19
N ARG A 599 -10.73 -22.45 -20.05
CA ARG A 599 -9.83 -21.29 -19.99
C ARG A 599 -8.51 -21.56 -20.69
N PHE A 600 -7.92 -22.74 -20.50
CA PHE A 600 -6.71 -23.14 -21.23
C PHE A 600 -6.94 -23.14 -22.73
N GLU A 601 -8.04 -23.72 -23.21
CA GLU A 601 -8.39 -23.73 -24.63
C GLU A 601 -8.44 -22.31 -25.21
N LYS A 602 -9.09 -21.38 -24.51
CA LYS A 602 -9.15 -19.98 -24.92
C LYS A 602 -7.77 -19.33 -24.98
N GLN A 603 -6.94 -19.55 -23.96
CA GLN A 603 -5.60 -18.93 -23.88
C GLN A 603 -4.63 -19.52 -24.91
N VAL A 604 -4.68 -20.82 -25.16
CA VAL A 604 -3.88 -21.49 -26.19
C VAL A 604 -4.24 -20.96 -27.57
N ASN A 605 -5.53 -20.86 -27.90
CA ASN A 605 -5.97 -20.32 -29.18
C ASN A 605 -5.50 -18.86 -29.39
N LEU A 606 -5.50 -18.04 -28.34
CA LEU A 606 -4.96 -16.68 -28.40
C LEU A 606 -3.44 -16.68 -28.61
N ALA A 607 -2.70 -17.50 -27.86
CA ALA A 607 -1.24 -17.58 -27.96
C ALA A 607 -0.74 -18.10 -29.31
N LEU A 608 -1.50 -18.98 -29.97
CA LEU A 608 -1.16 -19.43 -31.33
C LEU A 608 -1.24 -18.28 -32.36
N THR A 609 -2.03 -17.24 -32.07
CA THR A 609 -2.14 -16.05 -32.92
C THR A 609 -1.23 -14.89 -32.52
N ASP A 610 -0.98 -14.69 -31.21
CA ASP A 610 -0.13 -13.62 -30.69
C ASP A 610 1.18 -14.17 -30.12
N LYS A 611 2.28 -13.84 -30.81
CA LYS A 611 3.64 -14.29 -30.46
C LYS A 611 4.05 -13.89 -29.03
N LYS A 612 3.51 -12.81 -28.47
CA LYS A 612 3.88 -12.32 -27.12
C LYS A 612 3.35 -13.21 -26.00
N LEU A 613 2.32 -14.01 -26.26
CA LEU A 613 1.63 -14.81 -25.24
C LEU A 613 2.13 -16.26 -25.17
N LEU A 614 2.97 -16.70 -26.12
CA LEU A 614 3.41 -18.09 -26.26
C LEU A 614 4.16 -18.61 -25.02
N GLU A 615 5.15 -17.87 -24.52
CA GLU A 615 5.93 -18.29 -23.35
C GLU A 615 5.07 -18.36 -22.09
N GLN A 616 4.25 -17.32 -21.86
CA GLN A 616 3.35 -17.25 -20.71
C GLN A 616 2.35 -18.42 -20.69
N VAL A 617 1.72 -18.74 -21.82
CA VAL A 617 0.74 -19.84 -21.90
C VAL A 617 1.42 -21.20 -21.79
N SER A 618 2.63 -21.36 -22.32
CA SER A 618 3.43 -22.59 -22.14
C SER A 618 3.72 -22.88 -20.66
N GLU A 619 4.10 -21.86 -19.88
CA GLU A 619 4.28 -21.99 -18.43
C GLU A 619 2.97 -22.35 -17.70
N TYR A 620 1.85 -21.73 -18.09
CA TYR A 620 0.53 -22.07 -17.53
C TYR A 620 0.13 -23.52 -17.78
N LEU A 621 0.42 -24.07 -18.97
CA LEU A 621 0.17 -25.48 -19.24
C LEU A 621 1.11 -26.39 -18.45
N LYS A 622 2.37 -26.01 -18.22
CA LYS A 622 3.29 -26.80 -17.36
C LYS A 622 2.78 -26.88 -15.92
N ALA A 623 2.19 -25.80 -15.41
CA ALA A 623 1.59 -25.81 -14.07
C ALA A 623 0.44 -26.83 -13.91
N TYR A 624 -0.23 -27.22 -15.00
CA TYR A 624 -1.26 -28.27 -14.95
C TYR A 624 -0.73 -29.62 -14.47
N ALA A 625 0.52 -29.97 -14.81
CA ALA A 625 1.14 -31.22 -14.36
C ALA A 625 1.26 -31.29 -12.82
N GLN A 626 1.41 -30.13 -12.18
CA GLN A 626 1.56 -29.96 -10.73
C GLN A 626 0.22 -29.98 -9.97
N LEU A 627 -0.91 -29.99 -10.68
CA LEU A 627 -2.22 -30.10 -10.00
C LEU A 627 -2.35 -31.43 -9.24
N PRO A 628 -3.09 -31.43 -8.12
CA PRO A 628 -3.47 -32.64 -7.40
C PRO A 628 -4.09 -33.71 -8.31
N GLY A 629 -3.81 -34.99 -8.02
CA GLY A 629 -4.19 -36.12 -8.87
C GLY A 629 -5.69 -36.26 -9.12
N ASP A 630 -6.51 -35.99 -8.10
CA ASP A 630 -7.97 -36.04 -8.16
C ASP A 630 -8.60 -34.92 -9.01
N LEU A 631 -7.83 -33.90 -9.37
CA LEU A 631 -8.20 -32.81 -10.27
C LEU A 631 -7.72 -33.03 -11.71
N LYS A 632 -6.99 -34.11 -11.98
CA LYS A 632 -6.51 -34.47 -13.32
C LYS A 632 -7.31 -35.66 -13.86
N THR A 633 -7.63 -35.62 -15.14
CA THR A 633 -8.18 -36.78 -15.87
C THR A 633 -7.21 -37.17 -16.99
N PRO A 634 -7.12 -38.46 -17.37
CA PRO A 634 -6.28 -38.89 -18.47
C PRO A 634 -6.59 -38.16 -19.79
N VAL A 635 -7.88 -37.89 -20.03
CA VAL A 635 -8.35 -37.14 -21.21
C VAL A 635 -7.81 -35.71 -21.22
N HIS A 636 -7.90 -34.99 -20.09
CA HIS A 636 -7.38 -33.63 -20.00
C HIS A 636 -5.86 -33.58 -20.06
N GLN A 637 -5.17 -34.57 -19.51
CA GLN A 637 -3.71 -34.69 -19.60
C GLN A 637 -3.25 -34.85 -21.04
N SER A 638 -3.92 -35.70 -21.82
CA SER A 638 -3.66 -35.82 -23.26
C SER A 638 -3.86 -34.49 -23.98
N LYS A 639 -5.01 -33.82 -23.75
CA LYS A 639 -5.32 -32.53 -24.39
C LYS A 639 -4.29 -31.44 -24.06
N VAL A 640 -3.81 -31.38 -22.82
CA VAL A 640 -2.77 -30.42 -22.41
C VAL A 640 -1.42 -30.74 -23.06
N ALA A 641 -1.05 -32.02 -23.18
CA ALA A 641 0.16 -32.43 -23.87
C ALA A 641 0.10 -32.05 -25.36
N ASP A 642 -1.04 -32.26 -26.02
CA ASP A 642 -1.27 -31.86 -27.41
C ASP A 642 -1.11 -30.34 -27.59
N TRP A 643 -1.68 -29.53 -26.68
CA TRP A 643 -1.51 -28.08 -26.71
C TRP A 643 -0.05 -27.64 -26.46
N GLN A 644 0.66 -28.28 -25.54
CA GLN A 644 2.09 -28.00 -25.31
C GLN A 644 2.92 -28.29 -26.56
N HIS A 645 2.61 -29.37 -27.27
CA HIS A 645 3.26 -29.71 -28.53
C HIS A 645 2.98 -28.63 -29.59
N GLN A 646 1.72 -28.24 -29.80
CA GLN A 646 1.34 -27.20 -30.77
C GLN A 646 2.02 -25.84 -30.49
N LEU A 647 2.08 -25.42 -29.22
CA LEU A 647 2.79 -24.19 -28.84
C LEU A 647 4.30 -24.31 -29.10
N SER A 648 4.88 -25.48 -28.85
CA SER A 648 6.30 -25.75 -29.12
C SER A 648 6.60 -25.68 -30.62
N GLU A 649 5.75 -26.28 -31.47
CA GLU A 649 5.87 -26.15 -32.93
C GLU A 649 5.83 -24.69 -33.38
N ARG A 650 4.87 -23.91 -32.86
CA ARG A 650 4.75 -22.49 -33.23
C ARG A 650 5.95 -21.65 -32.77
N GLN A 651 6.47 -21.93 -31.58
CA GLN A 651 7.66 -21.26 -31.06
C GLN A 651 8.90 -21.64 -31.89
N ASP A 652 9.02 -22.90 -32.29
CA ASP A 652 10.09 -23.38 -33.17
C ASP A 652 10.09 -22.65 -34.52
N GLU A 653 8.93 -22.57 -35.16
CA GLU A 653 8.73 -21.83 -36.42
C GLU A 653 9.14 -20.36 -36.28
N ILE A 654 8.78 -19.69 -35.19
CA ILE A 654 9.15 -18.28 -34.96
C ILE A 654 10.66 -18.10 -34.84
N TRP A 655 11.34 -18.98 -34.10
CA TRP A 655 12.80 -18.92 -33.98
C TRP A 655 13.48 -19.19 -35.32
N TYR A 656 12.93 -20.12 -36.11
CA TYR A 656 13.45 -20.42 -37.44
C TYR A 656 13.29 -19.25 -38.40
N GLU A 657 12.10 -18.63 -38.46
CA GLU A 657 11.85 -17.47 -39.31
C GLU A 657 12.72 -16.26 -38.90
N ALA A 658 13.01 -16.08 -37.60
CA ALA A 658 13.97 -15.08 -37.15
C ALA A 658 15.38 -15.35 -37.69
N ALA A 659 15.84 -16.61 -37.65
CA ALA A 659 17.13 -17.01 -38.21
C ALA A 659 17.17 -16.90 -39.75
N ARG A 660 16.06 -17.17 -40.44
CA ARG A 660 15.94 -16.99 -41.89
C ARG A 660 15.93 -15.52 -42.31
N THR A 661 15.36 -14.64 -41.48
CA THR A 661 15.29 -13.19 -41.74
C THR A 661 16.61 -12.50 -41.44
N HIS A 662 17.26 -12.90 -40.35
CA HIS A 662 18.53 -12.33 -39.89
C HIS A 662 19.62 -13.39 -40.06
N LEU A 663 20.21 -13.44 -41.25
CA LEU A 663 21.22 -14.41 -41.71
C LEU A 663 22.60 -14.20 -41.04
N ASP A 664 22.62 -14.09 -39.72
CA ASP A 664 23.82 -13.86 -38.93
C ASP A 664 24.03 -14.95 -37.88
N ILE A 665 25.28 -15.07 -37.42
CA ILE A 665 25.70 -16.12 -36.49
C ILE A 665 24.96 -16.06 -35.15
N LYS A 666 24.45 -14.88 -34.75
CA LYS A 666 23.75 -14.70 -33.49
C LYS A 666 22.36 -15.34 -33.56
N HIS A 667 21.56 -15.04 -34.59
CA HIS A 667 20.21 -15.59 -34.72
C HIS A 667 20.21 -17.09 -35.05
N ILE A 668 21.18 -17.53 -35.87
CA ILE A 668 21.43 -18.96 -36.14
C ILE A 668 21.71 -19.73 -34.83
N ASN A 669 22.59 -19.21 -33.97
CA ASN A 669 22.87 -19.83 -32.67
C ASN A 669 21.66 -19.74 -31.72
N GLN A 670 20.89 -18.65 -31.73
CA GLN A 670 19.68 -18.53 -30.92
C GLN A 670 18.67 -19.63 -31.26
N TYR A 671 18.43 -19.91 -32.54
CA TYR A 671 17.57 -21.03 -32.94
C TYR A 671 18.13 -22.37 -32.41
N LEU A 672 19.41 -22.68 -32.69
CA LEU A 672 20.02 -23.96 -32.30
C LEU A 672 20.05 -24.19 -30.80
N GLN A 673 20.05 -23.12 -29.99
CA GLN A 673 20.04 -23.20 -28.53
C GLN A 673 18.64 -23.20 -27.94
N LYS A 674 17.78 -22.28 -28.37
CA LYS A 674 16.52 -21.93 -27.69
C LYS A 674 15.27 -22.55 -28.32
N ALA A 675 15.31 -22.93 -29.61
CA ALA A 675 14.13 -23.48 -30.26
C ALA A 675 13.77 -24.84 -29.62
N PRO A 676 12.48 -25.06 -29.27
CA PRO A 676 12.09 -26.20 -28.42
C PRO A 676 12.15 -27.54 -29.15
N LEU A 677 11.87 -27.59 -30.46
CA LEU A 677 11.83 -28.83 -31.24
C LEU A 677 13.03 -28.95 -32.18
N LYS A 678 13.54 -27.82 -32.66
CA LYS A 678 14.63 -27.68 -33.63
C LYS A 678 14.30 -28.47 -34.91
N THR A 679 13.10 -28.33 -35.43
CA THR A 679 12.62 -29.09 -36.59
C THR A 679 13.55 -28.92 -37.80
N MET A 680 13.96 -27.68 -38.06
CA MET A 680 14.90 -27.27 -39.12
C MET A 680 16.38 -27.27 -38.70
N LYS A 681 16.77 -28.15 -37.76
CA LYS A 681 18.14 -28.15 -37.19
C LYS A 681 19.21 -28.34 -38.26
N LYS A 682 18.95 -29.21 -39.23
CA LYS A 682 19.94 -29.58 -40.25
C LYS A 682 20.27 -28.36 -41.12
N GLU A 683 19.25 -27.71 -41.66
CA GLU A 683 19.35 -26.56 -42.55
C GLU A 683 20.05 -25.38 -41.85
N ILE A 684 19.69 -25.11 -40.59
CA ILE A 684 20.33 -24.05 -39.80
C ILE A 684 21.79 -24.40 -39.44
N HIS A 685 22.08 -25.68 -39.22
CA HIS A 685 23.46 -26.11 -38.98
C HIS A 685 24.33 -25.99 -40.23
N ASP A 686 23.81 -26.39 -41.39
CA ASP A 686 24.51 -26.25 -42.68
C ASP A 686 24.80 -24.77 -42.99
N TYR A 687 23.82 -23.88 -42.73
CA TYR A 687 24.02 -22.43 -42.87
C TYR A 687 25.02 -21.86 -41.85
N LYS A 688 25.03 -22.37 -40.62
CA LYS A 688 26.05 -22.03 -39.62
C LYS A 688 27.46 -22.37 -40.11
N VAL A 689 27.65 -23.57 -40.66
CA VAL A 689 28.94 -24.01 -41.21
C VAL A 689 29.37 -23.09 -42.36
N TYR A 690 28.44 -22.68 -43.22
CA TYR A 690 28.70 -21.69 -44.27
C TYR A 690 29.17 -20.35 -43.70
N LEU A 691 28.44 -19.77 -42.74
CA LEU A 691 28.83 -18.51 -42.09
C LEU A 691 30.20 -18.62 -41.42
N GLU A 692 30.47 -19.71 -40.71
CA GLU A 692 31.78 -19.94 -40.08
C GLU A 692 32.90 -20.08 -41.11
N SER A 693 32.64 -20.69 -42.27
CA SER A 693 33.61 -20.82 -43.36
C SER A 693 33.91 -19.52 -44.10
N THR A 694 33.01 -18.52 -44.02
CA THR A 694 33.09 -17.25 -44.75
C THR A 694 33.36 -16.04 -43.84
N SER A 695 33.19 -16.14 -42.52
CA SER A 695 33.44 -15.02 -41.59
C SER A 695 34.93 -14.93 -41.20
N GLY A 696 35.67 -14.00 -41.84
CA GLY A 696 36.99 -13.57 -41.37
C GLY A 696 38.14 -14.59 -41.50
N ILE A 697 37.86 -15.77 -42.05
CA ILE A 697 38.84 -16.83 -42.32
C ILE A 697 39.46 -16.61 -43.70
N MET A 698 40.75 -16.93 -43.83
CA MET A 698 41.44 -16.96 -45.12
C MET A 698 40.98 -18.20 -45.91
N LEU A 699 40.31 -17.98 -47.04
CA LEU A 699 39.94 -19.05 -47.97
C LEU A 699 41.17 -19.42 -48.81
N ASN A 700 41.42 -20.72 -49.00
CA ASN A 700 42.54 -21.24 -49.79
C ASN A 700 42.02 -21.88 -51.08
N GLN A 701 42.90 -22.04 -52.07
CA GLN A 701 42.58 -22.74 -53.34
C GLN A 701 41.48 -22.05 -54.17
N LEU A 702 41.39 -20.73 -54.08
CA LEU A 702 40.50 -19.94 -54.92
C LEU A 702 41.09 -19.81 -56.32
N HIS A 703 40.23 -19.82 -57.35
CA HIS A 703 40.64 -19.51 -58.72
C HIS A 703 39.79 -18.39 -59.30
N LEU A 704 40.46 -17.45 -59.98
CA LEU A 704 39.80 -16.44 -60.78
C LEU A 704 39.64 -16.99 -62.19
N LYS A 705 38.41 -17.10 -62.66
CA LYS A 705 38.08 -17.56 -64.01
C LYS A 705 37.71 -16.37 -64.88
N PHE A 706 38.49 -16.16 -65.92
CA PHE A 706 38.14 -15.19 -66.96
C PHE A 706 37.21 -15.89 -67.96
N ALA A 707 35.91 -15.76 -67.70
CA ALA A 707 34.87 -16.56 -68.34
C ALA A 707 34.66 -16.21 -69.82
N GLN A 708 34.65 -14.92 -70.17
CA GLN A 708 34.50 -14.47 -71.56
C GLN A 708 34.73 -12.96 -71.69
N ILE A 709 34.96 -12.49 -72.92
CA ILE A 709 34.75 -11.10 -73.31
C ILE A 709 33.60 -11.05 -74.30
N HIS A 710 32.61 -10.19 -74.04
CA HIS A 710 31.60 -9.81 -75.00
C HIS A 710 32.04 -8.56 -75.75
N TRP A 711 32.32 -8.69 -77.04
CA TRP A 711 32.85 -7.63 -77.88
C TRP A 711 31.74 -6.72 -78.41
N GLU A 712 32.00 -5.42 -78.49
CA GLU A 712 31.08 -4.47 -79.12
C GLU A 712 31.34 -4.41 -80.63
N HIS A 713 32.17 -3.46 -81.09
CA HIS A 713 32.39 -3.21 -82.52
C HIS A 713 33.77 -3.65 -83.02
N ILE A 714 34.55 -4.37 -82.20
CA ILE A 714 35.90 -4.81 -82.54
C ILE A 714 35.85 -6.07 -83.40
N ASN A 715 36.62 -6.09 -84.48
CA ASN A 715 36.82 -7.27 -85.31
C ASN A 715 38.31 -7.42 -85.58
N ASP A 716 38.97 -8.29 -84.80
CA ASP A 716 40.39 -8.53 -84.90
C ASP A 716 40.76 -9.94 -84.43
N LYS A 717 41.87 -10.47 -84.91
CA LYS A 717 42.36 -11.81 -84.57
C LYS A 717 43.66 -11.71 -83.80
N ASP A 718 43.98 -12.79 -83.11
CA ASP A 718 45.27 -12.94 -82.44
C ASP A 718 45.55 -11.96 -81.29
N ASN A 719 44.50 -11.39 -80.67
CA ASN A 719 44.66 -10.49 -79.52
C ASN A 719 45.35 -11.19 -78.34
N ILE A 720 46.14 -10.42 -77.61
CA ILE A 720 46.77 -10.80 -76.35
C ILE A 720 45.93 -10.22 -75.21
N VAL A 721 45.28 -11.11 -74.46
CA VAL A 721 44.51 -10.76 -73.26
C VAL A 721 45.33 -11.13 -72.03
N THR A 722 45.60 -10.13 -71.19
CA THR A 722 46.32 -10.29 -69.94
C THR A 722 45.43 -9.89 -68.78
N LEU A 723 45.33 -10.74 -67.75
CA LEU A 723 44.66 -10.42 -66.49
C LEU A 723 45.69 -10.42 -65.36
N LEU A 724 45.74 -9.31 -64.62
CA LEU A 724 46.51 -9.15 -63.41
C LEU A 724 45.59 -9.15 -62.18
N LEU A 725 45.95 -9.92 -61.17
CA LEU A 725 45.34 -9.92 -59.85
C LEU A 725 46.35 -9.34 -58.86
N ASN A 726 46.00 -8.24 -58.20
CA ASN A 726 46.87 -7.51 -57.27
C ASN A 726 48.26 -7.20 -57.88
N ALA A 727 48.27 -6.68 -59.11
CA ALA A 727 49.45 -6.35 -59.91
C ALA A 727 50.34 -7.55 -60.33
N ARG A 728 49.88 -8.79 -60.13
CA ARG A 728 50.55 -10.00 -60.62
C ARG A 728 49.79 -10.58 -61.82
N GLU A 729 50.49 -10.82 -62.93
CA GLU A 729 49.93 -11.55 -64.07
C GLU A 729 49.51 -12.97 -63.64
N VAL A 730 48.23 -13.29 -63.79
CA VAL A 730 47.66 -14.60 -63.41
C VAL A 730 47.03 -15.35 -64.57
N ILE A 731 46.58 -14.65 -65.61
CA ILE A 731 46.09 -15.26 -66.85
C ILE A 731 46.66 -14.48 -68.02
N LYS A 732 47.15 -15.22 -69.03
CA LYS A 732 47.59 -14.66 -70.30
C LYS A 732 47.20 -15.59 -71.44
N SER A 733 46.40 -15.08 -72.36
CA SER A 733 45.99 -15.80 -73.56
C SER A 733 46.42 -15.01 -74.79
N ASN A 734 47.26 -15.64 -75.62
CA ASN A 734 47.68 -15.10 -76.89
C ASN A 734 46.88 -15.89 -77.94
N LYS A 735 46.06 -15.20 -78.76
CA LYS A 735 45.08 -15.77 -79.72
C LYS A 735 43.60 -15.68 -79.33
N VAL A 736 43.20 -14.60 -78.67
CA VAL A 736 41.78 -14.31 -78.46
C VAL A 736 41.23 -13.57 -79.69
N ASN A 737 40.28 -14.18 -80.40
CA ASN A 737 39.63 -13.51 -81.53
C ASN A 737 38.51 -12.60 -81.02
N ALA A 738 38.50 -11.35 -81.48
CA ALA A 738 37.42 -10.41 -81.30
C ALA A 738 36.56 -10.40 -82.56
N GLU A 739 35.29 -10.76 -82.43
CA GLU A 739 34.30 -10.61 -83.49
C GLU A 739 33.18 -9.71 -83.00
N ALA A 740 32.74 -8.76 -83.83
CA ALA A 740 31.79 -7.75 -83.41
C ALA A 740 30.48 -8.39 -82.93
N HIS A 741 30.01 -7.97 -81.75
CA HIS A 741 28.80 -8.44 -81.08
C HIS A 741 28.77 -9.93 -80.72
N THR A 742 29.94 -10.59 -80.62
CA THR A 742 30.04 -11.98 -80.15
C THR A 742 30.70 -12.07 -78.78
N SER A 743 30.67 -13.27 -78.19
CA SER A 743 31.39 -13.58 -76.95
C SER A 743 32.48 -14.61 -77.21
N THR A 744 33.60 -14.49 -76.50
CA THR A 744 34.65 -15.51 -76.52
C THR A 744 34.27 -16.72 -75.67
N ASP A 745 34.96 -17.85 -75.88
CA ASP A 745 35.02 -18.93 -74.89
C ASP A 745 35.83 -18.48 -73.64
N VAL A 746 35.96 -19.39 -72.66
CA VAL A 746 36.78 -19.19 -71.45
C VAL A 746 38.21 -18.86 -71.83
N ILE A 747 38.67 -17.69 -71.37
CA ILE A 747 39.99 -17.15 -71.70
C ILE A 747 41.08 -17.79 -70.84
N GLY A 748 40.77 -18.09 -69.57
CA GLY A 748 41.68 -18.81 -68.68
C GLY A 748 41.21 -18.85 -67.23
N ILE A 749 41.91 -19.65 -66.43
CA ILE A 749 41.70 -19.83 -64.99
C ILE A 749 43.03 -19.57 -64.28
N SER A 750 43.02 -18.77 -63.22
CA SER A 750 44.23 -18.44 -62.46
C SER A 750 44.78 -19.63 -61.67
N PRO A 751 46.07 -19.61 -61.27
CA PRO A 751 46.57 -20.46 -60.20
C PRO A 751 45.83 -20.20 -58.87
N ASP A 752 45.95 -21.14 -57.93
CA ASP A 752 45.43 -21.02 -56.57
C ASP A 752 45.91 -19.72 -55.91
N PHE A 753 44.97 -19.01 -55.31
CA PHE A 753 45.29 -17.92 -54.39
C PHE A 753 44.47 -18.03 -53.10
N SER A 754 44.85 -17.20 -52.13
CA SER A 754 44.21 -17.14 -50.83
C SER A 754 43.80 -15.71 -50.51
N ALA A 755 42.57 -15.54 -50.05
CA ALA A 755 42.00 -14.25 -49.71
C ALA A 755 40.88 -14.42 -48.68
N LYS A 756 40.63 -13.39 -47.88
CA LYS A 756 39.45 -13.30 -47.03
C LYS A 756 38.28 -12.73 -47.85
N PRO A 757 37.03 -13.06 -47.52
CA PRO A 757 35.86 -12.48 -48.20
C PRO A 757 35.81 -10.94 -48.17
N SER A 758 36.36 -10.31 -47.12
CA SER A 758 36.49 -8.86 -47.00
C SER A 758 37.69 -8.25 -47.73
N ASP A 759 38.62 -9.06 -48.25
CA ASP A 759 39.80 -8.55 -48.93
C ASP A 759 39.38 -7.95 -50.29
N ILE A 760 39.92 -6.77 -50.58
CA ILE A 760 39.71 -6.07 -51.85
C ILE A 760 40.69 -6.65 -52.87
N LEU A 761 40.16 -7.26 -53.92
CA LEU A 761 40.92 -7.75 -55.06
C LEU A 761 41.04 -6.65 -56.10
N THR A 762 42.27 -6.32 -56.48
CA THR A 762 42.53 -5.45 -57.63
C THR A 762 42.63 -6.29 -58.88
N ILE A 763 41.63 -6.23 -59.75
CA ILE A 763 41.59 -6.93 -61.04
C ILE A 763 41.89 -5.93 -62.14
N GLU A 764 42.91 -6.21 -62.92
CA GLU A 764 43.28 -5.42 -64.09
C GLU A 764 43.28 -6.32 -65.33
N ILE A 765 42.60 -5.89 -66.38
CA ILE A 765 42.57 -6.61 -67.66
C ILE A 765 43.08 -5.67 -68.73
N GLN A 766 43.95 -6.18 -69.59
CA GLN A 766 44.50 -5.46 -70.73
C GLN A 766 44.34 -6.34 -71.98
N VAL A 767 43.83 -5.76 -73.05
CA VAL A 767 43.71 -6.43 -74.35
C VAL A 767 44.42 -5.61 -75.42
N VAL A 768 45.47 -6.20 -75.99
CA VAL A 768 46.28 -5.57 -77.03
C VAL A 768 46.48 -6.53 -78.19
N ASN A 769 46.44 -6.03 -79.42
CA ASN A 769 47.01 -6.76 -80.55
C ASN A 769 48.40 -6.23 -80.83
N LYS A 770 49.38 -7.13 -80.98
CA LYS A 770 50.77 -6.77 -81.21
C LYS A 770 51.14 -7.00 -82.66
N ASP A 771 51.21 -5.92 -83.42
CA ASP A 771 51.71 -5.94 -84.80
C ASP A 771 53.16 -5.47 -84.88
N LEU A 772 53.81 -5.76 -86.02
CA LEU A 772 55.22 -5.42 -86.29
C LEU A 772 55.54 -3.92 -86.20
N PHE A 773 54.53 -3.05 -86.26
CA PHE A 773 54.71 -1.60 -86.34
C PHE A 773 54.02 -0.81 -85.23
N PHE A 774 52.87 -1.26 -84.73
CA PHE A 774 52.11 -0.60 -83.66
C PHE A 774 51.34 -1.65 -82.84
N ASP A 775 51.16 -1.42 -81.54
CA ASP A 775 50.28 -2.22 -80.70
C ASP A 775 48.90 -1.53 -80.65
N ASP A 776 47.85 -2.24 -81.08
CA ASP A 776 46.47 -1.74 -81.02
C ASP A 776 45.85 -2.03 -79.64
N ASP A 777 45.46 -0.99 -78.92
CA ASP A 777 44.76 -1.07 -77.63
C ASP A 777 43.26 -1.34 -77.85
N TYR A 778 42.84 -2.56 -77.56
CA TYR A 778 41.45 -3.00 -77.59
C TYR A 778 40.78 -2.96 -76.24
N GLY A 779 41.43 -2.37 -75.25
CA GLY A 779 40.82 -1.89 -74.04
C GLY A 779 41.47 -2.44 -72.79
N HIS A 780 41.44 -1.61 -71.76
CA HIS A 780 41.88 -1.93 -70.42
C HIS A 780 40.78 -1.62 -69.42
N VAL A 781 40.83 -2.28 -68.26
CA VAL A 781 39.97 -1.98 -67.11
C VAL A 781 40.71 -2.35 -65.83
N LYS A 782 40.55 -1.52 -64.80
CA LYS A 782 41.03 -1.79 -63.45
C LYS A 782 39.87 -1.61 -62.47
N ALA A 783 39.63 -2.61 -61.64
CA ALA A 783 38.58 -2.58 -60.62
C ALA A 783 39.10 -3.11 -59.28
N GLU A 784 38.64 -2.49 -58.20
CA GLU A 784 38.89 -2.90 -56.82
C GLU A 784 37.58 -3.45 -56.27
N ILE A 785 37.52 -4.77 -56.09
CA ILE A 785 36.27 -5.48 -55.80
C ILE A 785 36.50 -6.37 -54.57
N PRO A 786 35.65 -6.29 -53.52
CA PRO A 786 35.67 -7.27 -52.44
C PRO A 786 35.46 -8.68 -52.97
N LEU A 787 36.21 -9.67 -52.47
CA LEU A 787 36.05 -11.07 -52.89
C LEU A 787 34.60 -11.56 -52.75
N SER A 788 33.87 -11.15 -51.71
CA SER A 788 32.47 -11.51 -51.51
C SER A 788 31.56 -10.99 -52.63
N GLU A 789 31.76 -9.75 -53.08
CA GLU A 789 30.97 -9.14 -54.16
C GLU A 789 31.23 -9.84 -55.51
N LEU A 790 32.48 -10.24 -55.75
CA LEU A 790 32.85 -11.05 -56.91
C LEU A 790 32.18 -12.43 -56.90
N ALA A 791 32.04 -13.04 -55.72
CA ALA A 791 31.42 -14.36 -55.55
C ALA A 791 29.89 -14.36 -55.68
N GLU A 792 29.23 -13.27 -55.29
CA GLU A 792 27.76 -13.12 -55.37
C GLU A 792 27.25 -12.91 -56.81
N ALA A 793 28.14 -12.60 -57.75
CA ALA A 793 27.79 -12.34 -59.14
C ALA A 793 27.38 -13.63 -59.89
N THR A 794 26.08 -13.95 -59.88
CA THR A 794 25.47 -15.15 -60.50
C THR A 794 25.72 -15.37 -62.00
N ASN A 795 26.21 -14.36 -62.73
CA ASN A 795 26.57 -14.45 -64.15
C ASN A 795 27.96 -13.87 -64.45
N GLY A 796 28.87 -13.95 -63.47
CA GLY A 796 30.17 -13.30 -63.50
C GLY A 796 30.09 -11.79 -63.28
N TYR A 797 31.14 -11.25 -62.68
CA TYR A 797 31.32 -9.82 -62.47
C TYR A 797 31.70 -9.14 -63.78
N LYS A 798 31.01 -8.05 -64.11
CA LYS A 798 31.08 -7.41 -65.43
C LYS A 798 32.01 -6.20 -65.38
N LEU A 799 33.08 -6.24 -66.17
CA LEU A 799 34.05 -5.16 -66.29
C LEU A 799 34.04 -4.60 -67.71
N SER A 800 33.77 -3.30 -67.85
CA SER A 800 33.76 -2.64 -69.17
C SER A 800 35.18 -2.35 -69.63
N LEU A 801 35.59 -2.93 -70.75
CA LEU A 801 36.88 -2.66 -71.39
C LEU A 801 36.78 -1.36 -72.18
N ARG A 802 37.76 -0.46 -71.99
CA ARG A 802 37.82 0.83 -72.70
C ARG A 802 39.23 1.11 -73.20
N THR A 803 39.36 1.68 -74.40
CA THR A 803 40.66 2.13 -74.91
C THR A 803 41.18 3.34 -74.13
N ASP A 804 42.45 3.72 -74.35
CA ASP A 804 43.04 4.98 -73.87
C ASP A 804 42.22 6.24 -74.22
N LYS A 805 41.39 6.17 -75.26
CA LYS A 805 40.47 7.24 -75.68
C LYS A 805 39.10 7.18 -74.99
N GLY A 806 38.91 6.24 -74.07
CA GLY A 806 37.68 6.03 -73.31
C GLY A 806 36.56 5.30 -74.07
N VAL A 807 36.81 4.85 -75.30
CA VAL A 807 35.82 4.14 -76.13
C VAL A 807 35.63 2.73 -75.59
N LYS A 808 34.37 2.35 -75.32
CA LYS A 808 34.05 0.98 -74.87
C LYS A 808 34.21 0.01 -76.04
N THR A 809 34.96 -1.05 -75.81
CA THR A 809 35.31 -2.05 -76.85
C THR A 809 34.70 -3.42 -76.56
N GLY A 810 34.43 -3.70 -75.28
CA GLY A 810 33.81 -4.93 -74.84
C GLY A 810 33.48 -4.93 -73.36
N THR A 811 32.94 -6.06 -72.89
CA THR A 811 32.66 -6.31 -71.47
C THR A 811 33.28 -7.66 -71.09
N ALA A 812 34.23 -7.65 -70.16
CA ALA A 812 34.84 -8.83 -69.58
C ALA A 812 33.98 -9.39 -68.44
N PHE A 813 33.90 -10.71 -68.35
CA PHE A 813 33.15 -11.43 -67.32
C PHE A 813 34.13 -12.27 -66.49
N ILE A 814 34.18 -11.98 -65.19
CA ILE A 814 35.07 -12.66 -64.25
C ILE A 814 34.25 -13.43 -63.22
N GLU A 815 34.59 -14.70 -63.02
CA GLU A 815 33.98 -15.59 -62.04
C GLU A 815 35.02 -16.01 -61.01
N ILE A 816 34.59 -16.40 -59.82
CA ILE A 816 35.43 -17.04 -58.81
C ILE A 816 35.01 -18.50 -58.64
N GLU A 817 35.96 -19.41 -58.73
CA GLU A 817 35.75 -20.84 -58.46
C GLU A 817 36.25 -21.20 -57.05
N ASN A 818 35.71 -22.31 -56.51
CA ASN A 818 35.99 -22.81 -55.16
C ASN A 818 35.58 -21.88 -53.99
N TYR A 819 34.75 -20.88 -54.25
CA TYR A 819 34.10 -20.12 -53.17
C TYR A 819 32.94 -20.94 -52.56
N PRO A 820 32.80 -21.01 -51.22
CA PRO A 820 31.72 -21.76 -50.58
C PRO A 820 30.34 -21.30 -51.07
N GLN A 821 29.49 -22.24 -51.49
CA GLN A 821 28.12 -21.92 -51.92
C GLN A 821 27.23 -21.64 -50.70
N GLU A 822 26.44 -20.57 -50.78
CA GLU A 822 25.46 -20.23 -49.76
C GLU A 822 24.33 -21.28 -49.72
N PRO A 823 24.10 -21.98 -48.59
CA PRO A 823 22.99 -22.92 -48.47
C PRO A 823 21.64 -22.18 -48.48
N VAL A 824 20.65 -22.75 -49.16
CA VAL A 824 19.29 -22.20 -49.17
C VAL A 824 18.55 -22.61 -47.90
N LEU A 825 18.03 -21.64 -47.14
CA LEU A 825 17.11 -21.89 -46.03
C LEU A 825 15.67 -21.99 -46.56
N PRO A 826 15.04 -23.18 -46.59
CA PRO A 826 13.69 -23.35 -47.15
C PRO A 826 12.62 -22.70 -46.26
N VAL A 827 11.38 -22.64 -46.75
CA VAL A 827 10.22 -22.31 -45.91
C VAL A 827 10.07 -23.38 -44.83
N TRP A 828 9.67 -22.96 -43.62
CA TRP A 828 9.47 -23.88 -42.50
C TRP A 828 8.52 -25.02 -42.89
N HIS A 829 8.90 -26.24 -42.55
CA HIS A 829 8.09 -27.42 -42.77
C HIS A 829 8.19 -28.36 -41.56
N LYS A 830 7.17 -29.20 -41.41
CA LYS A 830 7.07 -30.18 -40.33
C LYS A 830 7.82 -31.46 -40.63
#